data_AF-A0A9D3Y4F2-F1
#
_entry.id   AF-A0A9D3Y4F2-F1
#
_cell.length_a   1.000
_cell.length_b   1.000
_cell.length_c   1.000
_cell.angle_alpha   90.00
_cell.angle_beta   90.00
_cell.angle_gamma   90.00
#
_symmetry.space_group_name_H-M   'P 1'
#
loop_
_entity.id
_entity.type
_entity.pdbx_description
1 polymer ?
#
loop_
_entity_poly.entity_id
_entity_poly.type
_entity_poly.pdbx_seq_one_letter_code
_entity_poly.pdbx_strand_id
1 'polypeptide(L)'
;MHRQGFINIIEVPDGPNGTRFRYNSSVPARWAKETDLWVYGYWYWSWADRSVKVASLNASTNTVTVVKNPLYGLRIGHFGGPLEQVRSDDQGGYFRFYNVFSELDQPGEYYMDKNSGNLYVWMPNKDGNINSSDITYVSLINDCINIVQNVHQITLTDFTLEACRGHGIYGVNVHDIQIQNMEIRNTGLTGAMLTGDSRDVTITQCMIHDVGGGIFLSGGNRALLESSGAVIENNEIYDFSRLGAVGYHAMALYGVGHLIRHNTIYNGQYTGIWYMGNDIVMEYNHVHHTCVNSSDCGALHTGRDWTTRGNIIRYNLVTDTLRLVPGSNVRGVMLDDQSSSTTIVNNVFYNNDVHVNIGGGRDNIVSNNVFYDAKRYSMQVDGRGVVHENDRDLLHRLHQIPYNSTLWTMRYPELAIIEQRNKSLPEGNQIHNNVVYNTGKVGYIPTKKGSLDDIKLFNVTDTITASGSTDFYDVANSDFRLRCFAKDYANEVGFVQALPPSEYGCKLRVGPVHLNRVPATLSSNPATAPCTTKAPLTTLPAPAYIPDGARTNHLYNVSDSGCWLVVSKCTAHPNATGTHRDTHAHSDDNETACFQRAVHQWHDCGSHDNEQVVAIYGPSGAMTLAGDGCFMSRYGCPNHGGPADGHLLTTGIIYRDTYAESHGGANSEESCLSRAHGTWTYCGSFANHPVTSIYRPTGALRTSGAGCWIHAQQCDMIPKPRSMFYDAWGAANLHTDDVEDVCLHQAVYYWKKCGSKTAYPVTAYFRPTTASRTYPATA
;
A
#
# COMPACT_ATOMS: atom_id res chain seq x y z
N MET A 1 -5.09 -0.10 -32.11
CA MET A 1 -4.74 -1.46 -32.60
C MET A 1 -5.39 -2.61 -31.83
N HIS A 2 -5.49 -2.62 -30.49
CA HIS A 2 -5.76 -3.86 -29.73
C HIS A 2 -7.15 -4.50 -29.84
N ARG A 3 -8.16 -3.79 -30.36
CA ARG A 3 -9.51 -4.33 -30.62
C ARG A 3 -9.87 -4.52 -32.10
N GLN A 4 -8.95 -4.17 -33.00
CA GLN A 4 -9.19 -4.29 -34.43
C GLN A 4 -8.97 -5.74 -34.87
N GLY A 5 -9.82 -6.20 -35.80
CA GLY A 5 -9.68 -7.50 -36.47
C GLY A 5 -10.22 -8.71 -35.72
N PHE A 6 -10.86 -8.56 -34.55
CA PHE A 6 -11.52 -9.69 -33.89
C PHE A 6 -12.79 -10.13 -34.63
N ILE A 7 -12.92 -11.44 -34.80
CA ILE A 7 -14.01 -12.15 -35.46
C ILE A 7 -14.62 -13.12 -34.44
N ASN A 8 -15.94 -13.19 -34.38
CA ASN A 8 -16.62 -14.17 -33.55
C ASN A 8 -16.59 -15.57 -34.19
N ILE A 9 -16.36 -16.57 -33.34
CA ILE A 9 -16.69 -17.96 -33.61
C ILE A 9 -18.23 -18.06 -33.60
N ILE A 10 -18.80 -18.64 -34.66
CA ILE A 10 -20.25 -18.84 -34.79
C ILE A 10 -20.68 -20.29 -34.57
N GLU A 11 -19.75 -21.24 -34.68
CA GLU A 11 -20.03 -22.67 -34.51
C GLU A 11 -18.76 -23.42 -34.06
N VAL A 12 -18.94 -24.42 -33.20
CA VAL A 12 -17.89 -25.35 -32.73
C VAL A 12 -18.30 -26.80 -33.08
N PRO A 13 -18.05 -27.26 -34.33
CA PRO A 13 -18.64 -28.50 -34.85
C PRO A 13 -18.26 -29.78 -34.06
N ASP A 14 -17.07 -29.77 -33.45
CA ASP A 14 -16.54 -30.89 -32.67
C ASP A 14 -16.81 -30.73 -31.16
N GLY A 15 -17.64 -29.77 -30.78
CA GLY A 15 -17.85 -29.36 -29.41
C GLY A 15 -16.67 -28.56 -28.81
N PRO A 16 -16.77 -28.16 -27.53
CA PRO A 16 -15.82 -27.25 -26.89
C PRO A 16 -14.37 -27.75 -26.83
N ASN A 17 -14.17 -29.06 -26.76
CA ASN A 17 -12.84 -29.67 -26.67
C ASN A 17 -12.23 -29.99 -28.04
N GLY A 18 -12.92 -29.64 -29.13
CA GLY A 18 -12.48 -29.88 -30.50
C GLY A 18 -11.43 -28.88 -31.00
N THR A 19 -10.93 -29.11 -32.21
CA THR A 19 -9.92 -28.23 -32.84
C THR A 19 -10.47 -27.40 -34.01
N ARG A 20 -11.76 -27.56 -34.31
CA ARG A 20 -12.41 -26.87 -35.43
C ARG A 20 -13.44 -25.87 -34.94
N PHE A 21 -13.48 -24.73 -35.60
CA PHE A 21 -14.52 -23.72 -35.42
C PHE A 21 -14.86 -23.04 -36.74
N ARG A 22 -16.07 -22.49 -36.82
CA ARG A 22 -16.51 -21.66 -37.94
C ARG A 22 -16.63 -20.20 -37.55
N TYR A 23 -16.43 -19.32 -38.51
CA TYR A 23 -16.47 -17.87 -38.32
C TYR A 23 -17.36 -17.22 -39.39
N ASN A 24 -17.80 -15.99 -39.14
CA ASN A 24 -18.59 -15.20 -40.10
C ASN A 24 -17.76 -14.01 -40.64
N SER A 25 -16.87 -14.28 -41.59
CA SER A 25 -16.10 -13.25 -42.29
C SER A 25 -15.73 -13.74 -43.68
N SER A 26 -15.74 -12.85 -44.68
CA SER A 26 -15.30 -13.17 -46.05
C SER A 26 -13.79 -12.98 -46.25
N VAL A 27 -13.14 -12.21 -45.36
CA VAL A 27 -11.73 -11.82 -45.47
C VAL A 27 -10.78 -13.02 -45.57
N PRO A 28 -10.91 -14.08 -44.73
CA PRO A 28 -9.96 -15.19 -44.76
C PRO A 28 -9.96 -16.02 -46.05
N ALA A 29 -10.98 -15.89 -46.90
CA ALA A 29 -11.02 -16.62 -48.17
C ALA A 29 -9.85 -16.28 -49.11
N ARG A 30 -9.21 -15.12 -48.91
CA ARG A 30 -8.05 -14.65 -49.67
C ARG A 30 -6.75 -15.39 -49.33
N TRP A 31 -6.69 -16.06 -48.17
CA TRP A 31 -5.46 -16.58 -47.57
C TRP A 31 -5.19 -18.05 -47.83
N ALA A 32 -5.90 -18.67 -48.78
CA ALA A 32 -5.76 -20.10 -49.06
C ALA A 32 -4.33 -20.55 -49.45
N LYS A 33 -3.46 -19.60 -49.83
CA LYS A 33 -2.05 -19.85 -50.18
C LYS A 33 -1.05 -19.54 -49.06
N GLU A 34 -1.52 -19.02 -47.93
CA GLU A 34 -0.67 -18.68 -46.79
C GLU A 34 -0.22 -19.95 -46.05
N THR A 35 1.08 -20.08 -45.78
CA THR A 35 1.67 -21.32 -45.24
C THR A 35 2.02 -21.25 -43.74
N ASP A 36 2.02 -20.06 -43.13
CA ASP A 36 2.34 -19.87 -41.70
C ASP A 36 1.28 -19.00 -41.00
N LEU A 37 0.00 -19.37 -41.16
CA LEU A 37 -1.11 -18.67 -40.51
C LEU A 37 -1.15 -18.94 -38.99
N TRP A 38 -1.33 -17.87 -38.23
CA TRP A 38 -1.58 -17.93 -36.79
C TRP A 38 -2.87 -17.20 -36.42
N VAL A 39 -3.48 -17.63 -35.32
CA VAL A 39 -4.66 -17.01 -34.74
C VAL A 39 -4.40 -16.66 -33.29
N TYR A 40 -4.67 -15.41 -32.92
CA TYR A 40 -4.67 -14.93 -31.54
C TYR A 40 -6.11 -14.72 -31.10
N GLY A 41 -6.51 -15.26 -29.96
CA GLY A 41 -7.88 -15.10 -29.50
C GLY A 41 -8.13 -15.43 -28.05
N TYR A 42 -9.33 -15.08 -27.62
CA TYR A 42 -9.95 -15.47 -26.36
C TYR A 42 -10.93 -16.58 -26.67
N TRP A 43 -10.55 -17.81 -26.36
CA TRP A 43 -11.16 -18.98 -26.98
C TRP A 43 -12.43 -19.45 -26.29
N TYR A 44 -12.38 -19.56 -24.96
CA TYR A 44 -13.51 -19.95 -24.12
C TYR A 44 -13.79 -18.90 -23.04
N TRP A 45 -12.74 -18.33 -22.47
CA TRP A 45 -12.81 -17.29 -21.45
C TRP A 45 -12.16 -16.00 -21.94
N SER A 46 -12.74 -14.86 -21.59
CA SER A 46 -12.21 -13.53 -21.93
C SER A 46 -11.07 -13.09 -21.00
N TRP A 47 -10.73 -13.92 -20.00
CA TRP A 47 -9.56 -13.81 -19.15
C TRP A 47 -8.47 -14.83 -19.52
N ALA A 48 -8.58 -15.54 -20.65
CA ALA A 48 -7.57 -16.49 -21.10
C ALA A 48 -7.32 -16.39 -22.61
N ASP A 49 -6.37 -15.54 -23.02
CA ASP A 49 -5.93 -15.45 -24.41
C ASP A 49 -4.92 -16.53 -24.79
N ARG A 50 -4.85 -16.82 -26.09
CA ARG A 50 -3.74 -17.60 -26.63
C ARG A 50 -3.55 -17.37 -28.12
N SER A 51 -2.29 -17.43 -28.54
CA SER A 51 -1.92 -17.67 -29.94
C SER A 51 -1.87 -19.17 -30.23
N VAL A 52 -2.49 -19.60 -31.33
CA VAL A 52 -2.48 -21.00 -31.81
C VAL A 52 -2.21 -21.03 -33.30
N LYS A 53 -1.40 -21.98 -33.75
CA LYS A 53 -1.12 -22.17 -35.19
C LYS A 53 -2.32 -22.79 -35.90
N VAL A 54 -2.61 -22.30 -37.11
CA VAL A 54 -3.64 -22.86 -37.98
C VAL A 54 -3.08 -24.11 -38.67
N ALA A 55 -3.79 -25.23 -38.53
CA ALA A 55 -3.48 -26.46 -39.25
C ALA A 55 -4.07 -26.46 -40.66
N SER A 56 -5.29 -25.96 -40.82
CA SER A 56 -5.93 -25.77 -42.13
C SER A 56 -7.02 -24.70 -42.08
N LEU A 57 -7.22 -24.03 -43.21
CA LEU A 57 -8.30 -23.07 -43.44
C LEU A 57 -9.14 -23.53 -44.62
N ASN A 58 -10.41 -23.85 -44.38
CA ASN A 58 -11.37 -24.14 -45.44
C ASN A 58 -12.25 -22.90 -45.69
N ALA A 59 -11.92 -22.18 -46.75
CA ALA A 59 -12.61 -20.95 -47.14
C ALA A 59 -14.05 -21.18 -47.67
N SER A 60 -14.37 -22.35 -48.23
CA SER A 60 -15.74 -22.61 -48.74
C SER A 60 -16.73 -22.85 -47.61
N THR A 61 -16.25 -23.35 -46.47
CA THR A 61 -17.06 -23.61 -45.27
C THR A 61 -16.77 -22.64 -44.12
N ASN A 62 -15.92 -21.62 -44.33
CA ASN A 62 -15.42 -20.70 -43.29
C ASN A 62 -15.00 -21.44 -42.02
N THR A 63 -14.20 -22.49 -42.17
CA THR A 63 -13.78 -23.36 -41.06
C THR A 63 -12.28 -23.26 -40.85
N VAL A 64 -11.86 -22.98 -39.63
CA VAL A 64 -10.47 -23.07 -39.20
C VAL A 64 -10.29 -24.37 -38.42
N THR A 65 -9.22 -25.11 -38.71
CA THR A 65 -8.71 -26.17 -37.84
C THR A 65 -7.41 -25.67 -37.22
N VAL A 66 -7.33 -25.63 -35.90
CA VAL A 66 -6.08 -25.32 -35.19
C VAL A 66 -5.29 -26.58 -34.87
N VAL A 67 -3.97 -26.48 -34.75
CA VAL A 67 -3.09 -27.63 -34.49
C VAL A 67 -3.36 -28.30 -33.15
N LYS A 68 -3.90 -27.56 -32.17
CA LYS A 68 -4.23 -28.04 -30.83
C LYS A 68 -5.39 -27.24 -30.26
N ASN A 69 -6.23 -27.91 -29.48
CA ASN A 69 -7.30 -27.28 -28.73
C ASN A 69 -6.71 -26.27 -27.71
N PRO A 70 -7.28 -25.04 -27.61
CA PRO A 70 -6.90 -24.07 -26.57
C PRO A 70 -7.15 -24.63 -25.16
N LEU A 71 -6.45 -24.12 -24.13
CA LEU A 71 -6.44 -24.73 -22.79
C LEU A 71 -7.83 -25.01 -22.19
N TYR A 72 -8.78 -24.10 -22.40
CA TYR A 72 -10.15 -24.19 -21.88
C TYR A 72 -11.18 -24.54 -22.96
N GLY A 73 -10.72 -24.87 -24.17
CA GLY A 73 -11.59 -25.18 -25.29
C GLY A 73 -12.02 -23.99 -26.13
N LEU A 74 -13.08 -24.20 -26.90
CA LEU A 74 -13.68 -23.27 -27.87
C LEU A 74 -15.12 -22.95 -27.47
N ARG A 75 -15.56 -21.73 -27.77
CA ARG A 75 -16.93 -21.27 -27.53
C ARG A 75 -17.39 -20.35 -28.65
N ILE A 76 -18.71 -20.18 -28.80
CA ILE A 76 -19.31 -19.15 -29.65
C ILE A 76 -19.04 -17.76 -29.05
N GLY A 77 -18.66 -16.81 -29.90
CA GLY A 77 -18.28 -15.46 -29.50
C GLY A 77 -19.41 -14.45 -29.51
N HIS A 78 -19.25 -13.42 -28.66
CA HIS A 78 -20.19 -12.31 -28.51
C HIS A 78 -19.50 -10.93 -28.61
N PHE A 79 -18.30 -10.87 -29.20
CA PHE A 79 -17.52 -9.65 -29.35
C PHE A 79 -18.22 -8.63 -30.25
N GLY A 80 -18.10 -7.34 -29.91
CA GLY A 80 -18.70 -6.23 -30.65
C GLY A 80 -20.20 -6.02 -30.41
N GLY A 81 -20.85 -6.88 -29.62
CA GLY A 81 -22.23 -6.66 -29.16
C GLY A 81 -22.35 -5.64 -28.02
N PRO A 82 -23.57 -5.17 -27.69
CA PRO A 82 -23.78 -4.24 -26.58
C PRO A 82 -23.41 -4.90 -25.26
N LEU A 83 -22.45 -4.32 -24.52
CA LEU A 83 -21.89 -4.94 -23.31
C LEU A 83 -22.89 -5.07 -22.17
N GLU A 84 -23.97 -4.27 -22.16
CA GLU A 84 -25.09 -4.42 -21.23
C GLU A 84 -25.97 -5.65 -21.51
N GLN A 85 -25.92 -6.23 -22.71
CA GLN A 85 -26.69 -7.42 -23.10
C GLN A 85 -25.89 -8.72 -22.94
N VAL A 86 -24.56 -8.61 -22.83
CA VAL A 86 -23.66 -9.75 -22.65
C VAL A 86 -23.67 -10.19 -21.18
N ARG A 87 -23.99 -11.46 -20.91
CA ARG A 87 -23.96 -12.02 -19.55
C ARG A 87 -22.52 -12.30 -19.11
N SER A 88 -22.31 -12.43 -17.80
CA SER A 88 -21.00 -12.85 -17.25
C SER A 88 -20.51 -14.18 -17.83
N ASP A 89 -21.44 -15.05 -18.23
CA ASP A 89 -21.15 -16.36 -18.78
C ASP A 89 -20.87 -16.32 -20.29
N ASP A 90 -21.17 -15.23 -20.98
CA ASP A 90 -20.96 -15.03 -22.41
C ASP A 90 -19.51 -14.54 -22.65
N GLN A 91 -18.54 -15.39 -22.29
CA GLN A 91 -17.10 -15.12 -22.37
C GLN A 91 -16.46 -15.74 -23.61
N GLY A 92 -15.32 -15.19 -24.04
CA GLY A 92 -14.48 -15.74 -25.10
C GLY A 92 -15.22 -15.92 -26.44
N GLY A 93 -14.67 -16.79 -27.28
CA GLY A 93 -15.17 -17.12 -28.61
C GLY A 93 -14.81 -16.10 -29.70
N TYR A 94 -13.79 -15.27 -29.51
CA TYR A 94 -13.38 -14.29 -30.52
C TYR A 94 -11.86 -14.28 -30.73
N PHE A 95 -11.46 -14.11 -31.97
CA PHE A 95 -10.07 -14.30 -32.41
C PHE A 95 -9.76 -13.42 -33.62
N ARG A 96 -8.47 -13.23 -33.91
CA ARG A 96 -7.98 -12.56 -35.12
C ARG A 96 -6.84 -13.36 -35.72
N PHE A 97 -6.65 -13.22 -37.02
CA PHE A 97 -5.49 -13.79 -37.70
C PHE A 97 -4.31 -12.82 -37.64
N TYR A 98 -3.10 -13.37 -37.65
CA TYR A 98 -1.87 -12.61 -37.81
C TYR A 98 -0.83 -13.46 -38.53
N ASN A 99 0.28 -12.82 -38.93
CA ASN A 99 1.30 -13.42 -39.78
C ASN A 99 0.71 -13.85 -41.15
N VAL A 100 -0.03 -12.94 -41.78
CA VAL A 100 -0.70 -13.14 -43.07
C VAL A 100 -0.09 -12.16 -44.07
N PHE A 101 0.72 -12.63 -45.02
CA PHE A 101 1.46 -11.73 -45.91
C PHE A 101 0.52 -10.86 -46.76
N SER A 102 -0.58 -11.44 -47.25
CA SER A 102 -1.56 -10.71 -48.06
C SER A 102 -2.38 -9.65 -47.31
N GLU A 103 -2.27 -9.57 -45.98
CA GLU A 103 -2.91 -8.53 -45.16
C GLU A 103 -1.93 -7.44 -44.73
N LEU A 104 -0.73 -7.37 -45.34
CA LEU A 104 0.12 -6.19 -45.26
C LEU A 104 -0.51 -5.08 -46.12
N ASP A 105 -1.46 -4.33 -45.56
CA ASP A 105 -2.33 -3.42 -46.31
C ASP A 105 -2.40 -1.98 -45.79
N GLN A 106 -1.78 -1.70 -44.63
CA GLN A 106 -1.74 -0.37 -44.02
C GLN A 106 -0.37 0.02 -43.45
N PRO A 107 -0.07 1.34 -43.38
CA PRO A 107 1.09 1.85 -42.65
C PRO A 107 1.20 1.30 -41.22
N GLY A 108 2.40 0.85 -40.84
CA GLY A 108 2.72 0.29 -39.53
C GLY A 108 2.68 -1.24 -39.45
N GLU A 109 2.29 -1.91 -40.53
CA GLU A 109 2.29 -3.37 -40.62
C GLU A 109 3.62 -3.90 -41.19
N TYR A 110 3.92 -5.15 -40.86
CA TYR A 110 5.08 -5.86 -41.40
C TYR A 110 4.82 -7.36 -41.51
N TYR A 111 5.60 -8.02 -42.37
CA TYR A 111 5.64 -9.48 -42.50
C TYR A 111 7.07 -9.97 -42.67
N MET A 112 7.42 -11.04 -41.96
CA MET A 112 8.75 -11.66 -42.02
C MET A 112 8.65 -13.04 -42.68
N ASP A 113 9.15 -13.15 -43.91
CA ASP A 113 9.30 -14.44 -44.57
C ASP A 113 10.56 -15.14 -44.05
N LYS A 114 10.37 -16.07 -43.13
CA LYS A 114 11.45 -16.84 -42.50
C LYS A 114 12.17 -17.78 -43.46
N ASN A 115 11.57 -18.15 -44.58
CA ASN A 115 12.18 -19.07 -45.54
C ASN A 115 13.19 -18.34 -46.44
N SER A 116 12.84 -17.15 -46.92
CA SER A 116 13.74 -16.32 -47.74
C SER A 116 14.61 -15.37 -46.93
N GLY A 117 14.25 -15.11 -45.66
CA GLY A 117 14.92 -14.12 -44.81
C GLY A 117 14.52 -12.67 -45.12
N ASN A 118 13.47 -12.47 -45.91
CA ASN A 118 13.01 -11.14 -46.31
C ASN A 118 12.04 -10.54 -45.28
N LEU A 119 12.23 -9.25 -44.97
CA LEU A 119 11.34 -8.45 -44.15
C LEU A 119 10.60 -7.45 -45.07
N TYR A 120 9.27 -7.55 -45.10
CA TYR A 120 8.39 -6.62 -45.79
C TYR A 120 7.78 -5.68 -44.75
N VAL A 121 7.91 -4.36 -44.95
CA VAL A 121 7.42 -3.35 -44.00
C VAL A 121 6.68 -2.27 -44.77
N TRP A 122 5.51 -1.89 -44.26
CA TRP A 122 4.86 -0.65 -44.65
C TRP A 122 5.13 0.39 -43.57
N MET A 123 5.94 1.41 -43.88
CA MET A 123 6.35 2.39 -42.87
C MET A 123 5.15 3.15 -42.31
N PRO A 124 5.08 3.40 -40.98
CA PRO A 124 3.97 4.10 -40.33
C PRO A 124 3.95 5.61 -40.62
N ASN A 125 4.91 6.12 -41.40
CA ASN A 125 5.01 7.53 -41.75
C ASN A 125 3.96 7.91 -42.82
N LYS A 126 3.74 9.22 -42.96
CA LYS A 126 2.63 9.78 -43.76
C LYS A 126 2.72 9.42 -45.24
N ASP A 127 3.93 9.26 -45.76
CA ASP A 127 4.22 8.96 -47.16
C ASP A 127 4.47 7.47 -47.43
N GLY A 128 4.52 6.63 -46.39
CA GLY A 128 4.67 5.18 -46.48
C GLY A 128 6.04 4.71 -47.00
N ASN A 129 6.99 5.63 -47.20
CA ASN A 129 8.30 5.36 -47.78
C ASN A 129 9.37 5.18 -46.69
N ILE A 130 10.44 4.47 -47.01
CA ILE A 130 11.63 4.42 -46.15
C ILE A 130 12.51 5.63 -46.47
N ASN A 131 12.82 6.42 -45.45
CA ASN A 131 13.77 7.52 -45.54
C ASN A 131 15.14 7.10 -44.99
N SER A 132 16.21 7.75 -45.45
CA SER A 132 17.58 7.46 -44.99
C SER A 132 17.81 7.76 -43.50
N SER A 133 16.90 8.50 -42.86
CA SER A 133 16.91 8.80 -41.43
C SER A 133 16.14 7.78 -40.59
N ASP A 134 15.39 6.87 -41.21
CA ASP A 134 14.58 5.90 -40.48
C ASP A 134 15.46 4.82 -39.86
N ILE A 135 15.19 4.50 -38.59
CA ILE A 135 15.88 3.43 -37.87
C ILE A 135 14.90 2.28 -37.69
N THR A 136 15.25 1.11 -38.21
CA THR A 136 14.46 -0.12 -38.09
C THR A 136 15.25 -1.15 -37.29
N TYR A 137 14.64 -1.68 -36.22
CA TYR A 137 15.23 -2.72 -35.39
C TYR A 137 14.63 -4.09 -35.70
N VAL A 138 15.48 -5.11 -35.77
CA VAL A 138 15.07 -6.52 -35.76
C VAL A 138 15.71 -7.18 -34.53
N SER A 139 14.89 -7.63 -33.58
CA SER A 139 15.37 -8.16 -32.31
C SER A 139 16.09 -9.50 -32.46
N LEU A 140 17.40 -9.51 -32.26
CA LEU A 140 18.25 -10.70 -32.38
C LEU A 140 18.65 -11.33 -31.02
N ILE A 141 18.73 -10.53 -29.96
CA ILE A 141 19.08 -11.00 -28.63
C ILE A 141 17.84 -11.47 -27.86
N ASN A 142 18.04 -12.38 -26.91
CA ASN A 142 16.98 -12.82 -26.01
C ASN A 142 16.69 -11.72 -24.98
N ASP A 143 17.49 -11.59 -23.93
CA ASP A 143 17.36 -10.53 -22.92
C ASP A 143 18.39 -9.43 -23.17
N CYS A 144 18.11 -8.17 -22.80
CA CYS A 144 19.13 -7.10 -22.92
C CYS A 144 20.23 -7.25 -21.87
N ILE A 145 19.85 -7.36 -20.59
CA ILE A 145 20.77 -7.54 -19.46
C ILE A 145 20.38 -8.80 -18.70
N ASN A 146 21.37 -9.64 -18.40
CA ASN A 146 21.19 -10.83 -17.59
C ASN A 146 22.13 -10.78 -16.37
N ILE A 147 21.55 -10.70 -15.17
CA ILE A 147 22.25 -10.66 -13.88
C ILE A 147 22.23 -12.10 -13.33
N VAL A 148 23.27 -12.86 -13.65
CA VAL A 148 23.47 -14.25 -13.22
C VAL A 148 24.48 -14.37 -12.08
N GLN A 149 24.58 -15.54 -11.44
CA GLN A 149 25.67 -15.93 -10.52
C GLN A 149 25.71 -15.20 -9.16
N ASN A 150 24.55 -14.96 -8.51
CA ASN A 150 24.47 -14.34 -7.18
C ASN A 150 25.19 -12.97 -7.08
N VAL A 151 25.11 -12.19 -8.15
CA VAL A 151 25.70 -10.86 -8.18
C VAL A 151 24.85 -9.92 -7.34
N HIS A 152 25.53 -9.07 -6.58
CA HIS A 152 24.96 -8.06 -5.71
C HIS A 152 25.63 -6.72 -5.95
N GLN A 153 25.06 -5.62 -5.44
CA GLN A 153 25.61 -4.26 -5.53
C GLN A 153 25.73 -3.74 -6.97
N ILE A 154 24.66 -3.88 -7.76
CA ILE A 154 24.60 -3.32 -9.12
C ILE A 154 23.69 -2.10 -9.12
N THR A 155 24.16 -1.02 -9.73
CA THR A 155 23.32 0.13 -10.11
C THR A 155 23.29 0.26 -11.64
N LEU A 156 22.10 0.23 -12.21
CA LEU A 156 21.83 0.55 -13.61
C LEU A 156 21.12 1.89 -13.67
N THR A 157 21.73 2.90 -14.30
CA THR A 157 21.17 4.23 -14.31
C THR A 157 21.44 5.03 -15.58
N ASP A 158 20.47 5.85 -15.98
CA ASP A 158 20.58 6.87 -17.03
C ASP A 158 20.76 6.38 -18.48
N PHE A 159 20.23 5.20 -18.83
CA PHE A 159 20.21 4.74 -20.22
C PHE A 159 18.91 4.02 -20.62
N THR A 160 18.74 3.86 -21.93
CA THR A 160 17.60 3.16 -22.54
C THR A 160 17.97 1.70 -22.82
N LEU A 161 17.10 0.76 -22.44
CA LEU A 161 17.14 -0.64 -22.82
C LEU A 161 15.99 -0.95 -23.76
N GLU A 162 16.30 -1.45 -24.96
CA GLU A 162 15.24 -1.73 -25.93
C GLU A 162 15.51 -2.88 -26.91
N ALA A 163 14.43 -3.32 -27.56
CA ALA A 163 14.43 -4.19 -28.73
C ALA A 163 14.98 -5.62 -28.50
N CYS A 164 14.74 -6.20 -27.32
CA CYS A 164 15.02 -7.62 -27.02
C CYS A 164 13.78 -8.51 -27.17
N ARG A 165 13.97 -9.79 -27.55
CA ARG A 165 12.85 -10.75 -27.68
C ARG A 165 12.26 -11.19 -26.33
N GLY A 166 13.08 -11.18 -25.29
CA GLY A 166 12.80 -11.60 -23.93
C GLY A 166 12.65 -10.39 -23.02
N HIS A 167 13.41 -10.39 -21.94
CA HIS A 167 13.36 -9.39 -20.88
C HIS A 167 14.33 -8.23 -21.10
N GLY A 168 13.97 -7.03 -20.64
CA GLY A 168 14.93 -5.93 -20.56
C GLY A 168 16.04 -6.25 -19.57
N ILE A 169 15.67 -6.57 -18.33
CA ILE A 169 16.57 -7.03 -17.28
C ILE A 169 16.05 -8.36 -16.75
N TYR A 170 16.90 -9.38 -16.71
CA TYR A 170 16.60 -10.68 -16.10
C TYR A 170 17.56 -10.96 -14.95
N GLY A 171 17.05 -11.46 -13.83
CA GLY A 171 17.84 -11.84 -12.66
C GLY A 171 17.16 -12.91 -11.80
N VAL A 172 17.97 -13.69 -11.07
CA VAL A 172 17.50 -14.73 -10.15
C VAL A 172 18.31 -14.65 -8.85
N ASN A 173 17.62 -14.57 -7.71
CA ASN A 173 18.22 -14.43 -6.37
C ASN A 173 19.21 -13.27 -6.29
N VAL A 174 18.82 -12.09 -6.76
CA VAL A 174 19.69 -10.90 -6.80
C VAL A 174 19.50 -10.06 -5.55
N HIS A 175 20.59 -9.54 -4.97
CA HIS A 175 20.57 -8.74 -3.74
C HIS A 175 21.19 -7.37 -3.98
N ASP A 176 20.63 -6.31 -3.40
CA ASP A 176 21.17 -4.94 -3.53
C ASP A 176 21.31 -4.49 -5.00
N ILE A 177 20.15 -4.42 -5.68
CA ILE A 177 20.06 -4.01 -7.08
C ILE A 177 19.27 -2.72 -7.18
N GLN A 178 19.86 -1.73 -7.85
CA GLN A 178 19.30 -0.41 -8.07
C GLN A 178 19.05 -0.21 -9.56
N ILE A 179 17.79 -0.07 -9.98
CA ILE A 179 17.40 0.27 -11.35
C ILE A 179 16.79 1.67 -11.30
N GLN A 180 17.53 2.66 -11.79
CA GLN A 180 17.26 4.07 -11.50
C GLN A 180 17.24 4.92 -12.76
N ASN A 181 16.19 5.70 -12.97
CA ASN A 181 16.14 6.67 -14.06
C ASN A 181 16.34 6.06 -15.47
N MET A 182 15.86 4.83 -15.66
CA MET A 182 15.99 4.07 -16.89
C MET A 182 14.77 4.24 -17.80
N GLU A 183 14.95 4.09 -19.11
CA GLU A 183 13.85 3.82 -20.04
C GLU A 183 13.95 2.36 -20.49
N ILE A 184 12.91 1.55 -20.27
CA ILE A 184 12.89 0.15 -20.68
C ILE A 184 11.70 -0.03 -21.62
N ARG A 185 11.97 -0.34 -22.89
CA ARG A 185 10.91 -0.38 -23.90
C ARG A 185 11.08 -1.44 -24.97
N ASN A 186 10.01 -1.70 -25.73
CA ASN A 186 10.06 -2.61 -26.89
C ASN A 186 10.58 -4.01 -26.54
N THR A 187 10.24 -4.53 -25.36
CA THR A 187 10.63 -5.88 -24.92
C THR A 187 9.53 -6.89 -25.26
N GLY A 188 9.91 -8.08 -25.74
CA GLY A 188 8.93 -9.12 -26.05
C GLY A 188 8.27 -9.74 -24.82
N LEU A 189 8.96 -9.76 -23.67
CA LEU A 189 8.46 -10.21 -22.37
C LEU A 189 8.50 -9.03 -21.37
N THR A 190 8.83 -9.30 -20.10
CA THR A 190 8.82 -8.31 -19.01
C THR A 190 10.00 -7.32 -19.10
N GLY A 191 9.77 -6.03 -18.81
CA GLY A 191 10.82 -5.01 -18.73
C GLY A 191 11.91 -5.37 -17.71
N ALA A 192 11.53 -5.65 -16.46
CA ALA A 192 12.42 -6.21 -15.45
C ALA A 192 11.82 -7.50 -14.84
N MET A 193 12.53 -8.62 -14.95
CA MET A 193 12.15 -9.94 -14.44
C MET A 193 13.17 -10.40 -13.39
N LEU A 194 12.85 -10.18 -12.11
CA LEU A 194 13.71 -10.52 -10.98
C LEU A 194 13.01 -11.59 -10.13
N THR A 195 13.57 -12.80 -10.10
CA THR A 195 12.91 -13.98 -9.55
C THR A 195 13.68 -14.62 -8.40
N GLY A 196 13.12 -15.63 -7.74
CA GLY A 196 13.72 -16.28 -6.58
C GLY A 196 13.61 -15.44 -5.31
N ASP A 197 14.61 -15.53 -4.43
CA ASP A 197 14.76 -14.70 -3.23
C ASP A 197 15.59 -13.45 -3.55
N SER A 198 15.01 -12.51 -4.30
CA SER A 198 15.65 -11.24 -4.59
C SER A 198 15.35 -10.22 -3.48
N ARG A 199 16.38 -9.54 -2.97
CA ARG A 199 16.30 -8.69 -1.76
C ARG A 199 16.96 -7.34 -2.00
N ASP A 200 16.53 -6.33 -1.26
CA ASP A 200 17.04 -4.96 -1.32
C ASP A 200 17.08 -4.44 -2.77
N VAL A 201 16.01 -4.73 -3.51
CA VAL A 201 15.83 -4.29 -4.90
C VAL A 201 15.05 -2.99 -4.90
N THR A 202 15.64 -1.94 -5.44
CA THR A 202 14.96 -0.66 -5.67
C THR A 202 14.81 -0.41 -7.16
N ILE A 203 13.58 -0.17 -7.60
CA ILE A 203 13.27 0.28 -8.97
C ILE A 203 12.62 1.64 -8.87
N THR A 204 13.30 2.68 -9.35
CA THR A 204 12.83 4.04 -9.20
C THR A 204 13.09 4.95 -10.39
N GLN A 205 12.22 5.94 -10.58
CA GLN A 205 12.31 6.93 -11.66
C GLN A 205 12.36 6.31 -13.06
N CYS A 206 11.87 5.07 -13.22
CA CYS A 206 11.93 4.38 -14.50
C CYS A 206 10.67 4.64 -15.34
N MET A 207 10.88 4.71 -16.66
CA MET A 207 9.82 4.71 -17.66
C MET A 207 9.81 3.34 -18.35
N ILE A 208 8.73 2.57 -18.20
CA ILE A 208 8.65 1.20 -18.72
C ILE A 208 7.44 1.08 -19.63
N HIS A 209 7.64 0.89 -20.94
CA HIS A 209 6.53 0.90 -21.89
C HIS A 209 6.75 0.10 -23.17
N ASP A 210 5.68 -0.18 -23.92
CA ASP A 210 5.74 -1.04 -25.11
C ASP A 210 6.31 -2.44 -24.82
N VAL A 211 5.95 -2.99 -23.66
CA VAL A 211 6.48 -4.23 -23.10
C VAL A 211 5.44 -5.35 -23.09
N GLY A 212 5.90 -6.59 -22.92
CA GLY A 212 5.05 -7.69 -22.46
C GLY A 212 4.51 -7.37 -21.07
N GLY A 213 5.31 -7.51 -20.02
CA GLY A 213 4.98 -7.03 -18.66
C GLY A 213 5.91 -5.90 -18.21
N GLY A 214 5.55 -5.12 -17.19
CA GLY A 214 6.43 -4.06 -16.69
C GLY A 214 7.53 -4.61 -15.78
N ILE A 215 7.17 -4.95 -14.55
CA ILE A 215 8.07 -5.45 -13.49
C ILE A 215 7.53 -6.78 -12.97
N PHE A 216 8.38 -7.79 -12.88
CA PHE A 216 8.18 -8.97 -12.05
C PHE A 216 9.23 -8.97 -10.97
N LEU A 217 8.82 -9.09 -9.70
CA LEU A 217 9.74 -9.16 -8.58
C LEU A 217 9.27 -10.19 -7.56
N SER A 218 10.11 -11.20 -7.30
CA SER A 218 9.95 -12.09 -6.15
C SER A 218 11.07 -11.97 -5.14
N GLY A 219 10.74 -11.98 -3.84
CA GLY A 219 11.74 -11.74 -2.80
C GLY A 219 11.27 -11.96 -1.36
N GLY A 220 12.23 -12.22 -0.46
CA GLY A 220 11.96 -12.43 0.96
C GLY A 220 11.57 -13.88 1.28
N ASN A 221 11.47 -14.20 2.58
CA ASN A 221 11.17 -15.54 3.05
C ASN A 221 9.81 -15.58 3.74
N ARG A 222 8.79 -16.08 3.04
CA ARG A 222 7.44 -16.19 3.60
C ARG A 222 7.40 -17.09 4.83
N ALA A 223 8.07 -18.24 4.84
CA ALA A 223 8.01 -19.15 5.98
C ALA A 223 8.49 -18.49 7.28
N LEU A 224 9.48 -17.61 7.18
CA LEU A 224 10.05 -16.83 8.29
C LEU A 224 9.53 -15.39 8.38
N LEU A 225 8.60 -14.99 7.51
CA LEU A 225 8.12 -13.61 7.35
C LEU A 225 9.25 -12.56 7.26
N GLU A 226 10.40 -12.95 6.68
CA GLU A 226 11.51 -12.02 6.46
C GLU A 226 11.22 -11.18 5.22
N SER A 227 11.19 -9.86 5.41
CA SER A 227 11.02 -8.89 4.34
C SER A 227 12.11 -9.05 3.27
N SER A 228 11.73 -8.78 2.02
CA SER A 228 12.68 -8.64 0.93
C SER A 228 13.42 -7.30 0.94
N GLY A 229 12.87 -6.26 1.58
CA GLY A 229 13.38 -4.89 1.46
C GLY A 229 13.11 -4.22 0.11
N ALA A 230 12.27 -4.81 -0.76
CA ALA A 230 12.02 -4.27 -2.09
C ALA A 230 11.23 -2.96 -2.09
N VAL A 231 11.68 -1.99 -2.89
CA VAL A 231 11.04 -0.68 -3.08
C VAL A 231 10.81 -0.41 -4.56
N ILE A 232 9.57 -0.18 -4.96
CA ILE A 232 9.20 0.20 -6.33
C ILE A 232 8.51 1.56 -6.27
N GLU A 233 9.22 2.62 -6.64
CA GLU A 233 8.71 3.97 -6.43
C GLU A 233 8.98 4.98 -7.55
N ASN A 234 8.06 5.93 -7.76
CA ASN A 234 8.23 6.98 -8.76
C ASN A 234 8.48 6.43 -10.17
N ASN A 235 7.76 5.39 -10.59
CA ASN A 235 7.86 4.85 -11.94
C ASN A 235 6.62 5.17 -12.76
N GLU A 236 6.79 5.24 -14.08
CA GLU A 236 5.71 5.33 -15.06
C GLU A 236 5.70 4.05 -15.90
N ILE A 237 4.61 3.29 -15.85
CA ILE A 237 4.47 2.01 -16.57
C ILE A 237 3.22 2.04 -17.46
N TYR A 238 3.40 1.96 -18.77
CA TYR A 238 2.28 2.04 -19.72
C TYR A 238 2.44 1.17 -20.96
N ASP A 239 1.38 1.02 -21.75
CA ASP A 239 1.39 0.24 -23.00
C ASP A 239 1.95 -1.19 -22.81
N PHE A 240 1.50 -1.84 -21.73
CA PHE A 240 1.88 -3.20 -21.36
C PHE A 240 0.83 -4.23 -21.80
N SER A 241 1.21 -5.50 -21.70
CA SER A 241 0.48 -6.67 -22.20
C SER A 241 0.34 -6.63 -23.74
N ARG A 242 1.38 -6.18 -24.46
CA ARG A 242 1.30 -5.87 -25.89
C ARG A 242 1.14 -7.11 -26.79
N LEU A 243 1.96 -8.14 -26.59
CA LEU A 243 1.99 -9.36 -27.42
C LEU A 243 0.97 -10.43 -26.99
N GLY A 244 0.76 -10.54 -25.68
CA GLY A 244 -0.30 -11.33 -25.07
C GLY A 244 -0.88 -10.54 -23.92
N ALA A 245 -2.19 -10.62 -23.73
CA ALA A 245 -2.86 -9.84 -22.70
C ALA A 245 -2.70 -10.51 -21.33
N VAL A 246 -3.17 -11.74 -21.19
CA VAL A 246 -3.33 -12.40 -19.89
C VAL A 246 -1.98 -12.90 -19.38
N GLY A 247 -1.72 -12.66 -18.09
CA GLY A 247 -0.49 -13.06 -17.41
C GLY A 247 0.65 -12.05 -17.53
N TYR A 248 0.48 -11.00 -18.34
CA TYR A 248 1.42 -9.88 -18.39
C TYR A 248 0.83 -8.67 -17.66
N HIS A 249 1.37 -8.37 -16.49
CA HIS A 249 0.95 -7.28 -15.61
C HIS A 249 1.87 -6.06 -15.79
N ALA A 250 1.44 -4.87 -15.35
CA ALA A 250 2.39 -3.76 -15.17
C ALA A 250 3.37 -4.12 -14.04
N MET A 251 2.88 -4.70 -12.96
CA MET A 251 3.69 -5.24 -11.86
C MET A 251 3.15 -6.60 -11.42
N ALA A 252 4.04 -7.58 -11.25
CA ALA A 252 3.74 -8.90 -10.70
C ALA A 252 4.67 -9.16 -9.52
N LEU A 253 4.12 -9.11 -8.31
CA LEU A 253 4.88 -8.97 -7.07
C LEU A 253 4.63 -10.16 -6.15
N TYR A 254 5.69 -10.85 -5.78
CA TYR A 254 5.62 -12.02 -4.91
C TYR A 254 6.59 -11.89 -3.74
N GLY A 255 6.16 -12.05 -2.48
CA GLY A 255 7.14 -11.96 -1.40
C GLY A 255 6.64 -11.46 -0.06
N VAL A 256 7.56 -10.86 0.70
CA VAL A 256 7.27 -10.26 2.00
C VAL A 256 7.80 -8.83 2.04
N GLY A 257 6.99 -7.89 2.54
CA GLY A 257 7.48 -6.55 2.90
C GLY A 257 7.83 -5.62 1.74
N HIS A 258 7.27 -5.84 0.55
CA HIS A 258 7.49 -4.94 -0.60
C HIS A 258 6.75 -3.61 -0.39
N LEU A 259 7.42 -2.50 -0.72
CA LEU A 259 6.83 -1.15 -0.73
C LEU A 259 6.67 -0.64 -2.16
N ILE A 260 5.43 -0.32 -2.55
CA ILE A 260 5.08 0.12 -3.90
C ILE A 260 4.38 1.47 -3.80
N ARG A 261 5.08 2.55 -4.17
CA ARG A 261 4.54 3.89 -3.96
C ARG A 261 4.80 4.91 -5.05
N HIS A 262 3.90 5.88 -5.19
CA HIS A 262 4.06 6.97 -6.15
C HIS A 262 4.32 6.47 -7.58
N ASN A 263 3.69 5.39 -8.02
CA ASN A 263 3.80 4.93 -9.40
C ASN A 263 2.56 5.34 -10.21
N THR A 264 2.76 5.67 -11.48
CA THR A 264 1.67 5.89 -12.44
C THR A 264 1.61 4.71 -13.41
N ILE A 265 0.47 4.02 -13.48
CA ILE A 265 0.29 2.81 -14.29
C ILE A 265 -0.93 2.97 -15.19
N TYR A 266 -0.77 2.85 -16.51
CA TYR A 266 -1.89 3.06 -17.43
C TYR A 266 -1.81 2.39 -18.80
N ASN A 267 -2.93 2.43 -19.53
CA ASN A 267 -3.09 1.88 -20.89
C ASN A 267 -2.65 0.41 -21.02
N GLY A 268 -3.04 -0.41 -20.05
CA GLY A 268 -2.74 -1.83 -20.01
C GLY A 268 -3.89 -2.71 -20.50
N GLN A 269 -3.59 -3.76 -21.27
CA GLN A 269 -4.66 -4.67 -21.72
C GLN A 269 -5.15 -5.61 -20.59
N TYR A 270 -4.34 -5.82 -19.55
CA TYR A 270 -4.66 -6.69 -18.42
C TYR A 270 -4.50 -5.97 -17.06
N THR A 271 -4.26 -6.73 -16.00
CA THR A 271 -4.16 -6.24 -14.61
C THR A 271 -2.97 -5.29 -14.43
N GLY A 272 -3.16 -4.20 -13.68
CA GLY A 272 -2.09 -3.27 -13.30
C GLY A 272 -1.08 -3.93 -12.35
N ILE A 273 -1.40 -4.00 -11.06
CA ILE A 273 -0.56 -4.64 -10.04
C ILE A 273 -1.19 -5.97 -9.62
N TRP A 274 -0.51 -7.07 -9.94
CA TRP A 274 -0.75 -8.38 -9.33
C TRP A 274 0.18 -8.56 -8.13
N TYR A 275 -0.35 -8.94 -6.98
CA TYR A 275 0.46 -9.20 -5.79
C TYR A 275 0.05 -10.49 -5.08
N MET A 276 1.03 -11.18 -4.48
CA MET A 276 0.79 -12.38 -3.66
C MET A 276 1.91 -12.51 -2.61
N GLY A 277 1.57 -12.62 -1.34
CA GLY A 277 2.58 -12.52 -0.29
C GLY A 277 2.11 -11.86 1.01
N ASN A 278 3.06 -11.37 1.78
CA ASN A 278 2.83 -10.90 3.14
C ASN A 278 3.35 -9.48 3.34
N ASP A 279 2.60 -8.66 4.08
CA ASP A 279 3.01 -7.31 4.48
C ASP A 279 3.43 -6.40 3.30
N ILE A 280 2.81 -6.58 2.13
CA ILE A 280 3.02 -5.73 0.95
C ILE A 280 2.21 -4.44 1.10
N VAL A 281 2.84 -3.30 0.89
CA VAL A 281 2.20 -1.97 0.97
C VAL A 281 2.16 -1.31 -0.41
N MET A 282 0.96 -0.99 -0.88
CA MET A 282 0.71 -0.22 -2.09
C MET A 282 0.10 1.13 -1.71
N GLU A 283 0.85 2.22 -1.89
CA GLU A 283 0.42 3.55 -1.47
C GLU A 283 0.72 4.70 -2.42
N TYR A 284 -0.15 5.71 -2.49
CA TYR A 284 0.05 6.90 -3.33
C TYR A 284 0.21 6.61 -4.83
N ASN A 285 -0.21 5.43 -5.32
CA ASN A 285 -0.15 5.10 -6.73
C ASN A 285 -1.36 5.66 -7.48
N HIS A 286 -1.17 5.96 -8.76
CA HIS A 286 -2.25 6.28 -9.70
C HIS A 286 -2.35 5.17 -10.74
N VAL A 287 -3.41 4.37 -10.70
CA VAL A 287 -3.61 3.26 -11.63
C VAL A 287 -4.88 3.49 -12.42
N HIS A 288 -4.77 3.65 -13.74
CA HIS A 288 -5.92 3.98 -14.58
C HIS A 288 -5.91 3.30 -15.93
N HIS A 289 -7.08 3.14 -16.56
CA HIS A 289 -7.17 2.56 -17.91
C HIS A 289 -6.46 1.20 -18.04
N THR A 290 -6.68 0.32 -17.08
CA THR A 290 -6.22 -1.07 -17.11
C THR A 290 -7.34 -1.99 -17.56
N CYS A 291 -7.05 -3.28 -17.80
CA CYS A 291 -8.04 -4.27 -18.24
C CYS A 291 -8.72 -3.97 -19.59
N VAL A 292 -8.07 -3.21 -20.46
CA VAL A 292 -8.70 -2.66 -21.68
C VAL A 292 -9.16 -3.73 -22.67
N ASN A 293 -8.58 -4.93 -22.67
CA ASN A 293 -8.88 -6.00 -23.63
C ASN A 293 -9.20 -7.35 -22.98
N SER A 294 -9.44 -7.37 -21.66
CA SER A 294 -9.71 -8.60 -20.91
C SER A 294 -10.90 -8.40 -19.98
N SER A 295 -11.49 -9.52 -19.55
CA SER A 295 -12.38 -9.56 -18.38
C SER A 295 -11.61 -10.11 -17.18
N ASP A 296 -12.27 -10.13 -16.00
CA ASP A 296 -11.79 -10.83 -14.80
C ASP A 296 -10.37 -10.45 -14.38
N CYS A 297 -10.17 -9.14 -14.32
CA CYS A 297 -8.92 -8.54 -13.90
C CYS A 297 -9.20 -7.26 -13.12
N GLY A 298 -8.17 -6.68 -12.52
CA GLY A 298 -8.30 -5.39 -11.87
C GLY A 298 -7.06 -4.51 -11.94
N ALA A 299 -7.24 -3.25 -11.57
CA ALA A 299 -6.11 -2.33 -11.43
C ALA A 299 -5.14 -2.83 -10.36
N LEU A 300 -5.67 -3.31 -9.22
CA LEU A 300 -4.96 -4.01 -8.16
C LEU A 300 -5.60 -5.38 -7.95
N HIS A 301 -4.85 -6.48 -8.02
CA HIS A 301 -5.40 -7.83 -8.07
C HIS A 301 -4.55 -8.82 -7.26
N THR A 302 -5.22 -9.68 -6.50
CA THR A 302 -4.66 -10.85 -5.82
C THR A 302 -5.71 -11.98 -5.81
N GLY A 303 -5.30 -13.22 -5.59
CA GLY A 303 -6.25 -14.34 -5.56
C GLY A 303 -5.75 -15.62 -4.92
N ARG A 304 -6.70 -16.45 -4.46
CA ARG A 304 -6.53 -17.89 -4.17
C ARG A 304 -5.42 -18.27 -3.18
N ASP A 305 -5.25 -17.52 -2.09
CA ASP A 305 -4.35 -17.90 -0.99
C ASP A 305 -4.75 -17.27 0.37
N TRP A 306 -5.11 -18.10 1.36
CA TRP A 306 -5.42 -17.62 2.73
C TRP A 306 -4.19 -17.15 3.51
N THR A 307 -2.99 -17.55 3.08
CA THR A 307 -1.72 -17.22 3.75
C THR A 307 -1.10 -15.92 3.26
N THR A 308 -1.65 -15.35 2.18
CA THR A 308 -1.31 -14.00 1.70
C THR A 308 -2.01 -13.00 2.61
N ARG A 309 -1.30 -12.40 3.58
CA ARG A 309 -1.91 -11.61 4.68
C ARG A 309 -1.09 -10.40 5.08
N GLY A 310 -1.75 -9.41 5.69
CA GLY A 310 -1.11 -8.17 6.17
C GLY A 310 -0.87 -7.14 5.08
N ASN A 311 -1.41 -7.36 3.88
CA ASN A 311 -1.22 -6.45 2.75
C ASN A 311 -2.12 -5.22 2.88
N ILE A 312 -1.59 -4.06 2.51
CA ILE A 312 -2.24 -2.76 2.66
C ILE A 312 -2.29 -2.05 1.31
N ILE A 313 -3.49 -1.64 0.91
CA ILE A 313 -3.76 -0.77 -0.24
C ILE A 313 -4.28 0.54 0.34
N ARG A 314 -3.48 1.62 0.33
CA ARG A 314 -3.89 2.90 0.92
C ARG A 314 -3.52 4.13 0.11
N TYR A 315 -4.31 5.20 0.19
CA TYR A 315 -3.98 6.47 -0.46
C TYR A 315 -3.74 6.36 -1.97
N ASN A 316 -4.33 5.40 -2.67
CA ASN A 316 -4.21 5.27 -4.12
C ASN A 316 -5.39 5.95 -4.82
N LEU A 317 -5.15 6.42 -6.04
CA LEU A 317 -6.18 6.86 -6.98
C LEU A 317 -6.33 5.77 -8.06
N VAL A 318 -7.53 5.19 -8.17
CA VAL A 318 -7.80 4.11 -9.12
C VAL A 318 -8.97 4.50 -10.02
N THR A 319 -8.72 4.69 -11.31
CA THR A 319 -9.74 5.20 -12.24
C THR A 319 -9.87 4.41 -13.53
N ASP A 320 -11.01 4.55 -14.21
CA ASP A 320 -11.20 4.10 -15.60
C ASP A 320 -10.86 2.63 -15.86
N THR A 321 -11.00 1.77 -14.85
CA THR A 321 -10.87 0.32 -15.01
C THR A 321 -12.25 -0.22 -15.39
N LEU A 322 -12.50 -0.23 -16.70
CA LEU A 322 -13.80 -0.47 -17.31
C LEU A 322 -13.80 -1.76 -18.12
N ARG A 323 -14.91 -2.50 -18.04
CA ARG A 323 -15.10 -3.69 -18.87
C ARG A 323 -15.46 -3.26 -20.27
N LEU A 324 -14.62 -3.64 -21.22
CA LEU A 324 -14.76 -3.21 -22.62
C LEU A 324 -14.83 -4.39 -23.61
N VAL A 325 -14.86 -5.62 -23.07
CA VAL A 325 -15.02 -6.87 -23.81
C VAL A 325 -16.10 -7.75 -23.15
N PRO A 326 -16.68 -8.73 -23.87
CA PRO A 326 -17.62 -9.69 -23.30
C PRO A 326 -17.03 -10.45 -22.10
N GLY A 327 -17.83 -10.68 -21.06
CA GLY A 327 -17.49 -11.59 -19.95
C GLY A 327 -17.61 -11.00 -18.55
N SER A 328 -16.82 -11.54 -17.60
CA SER A 328 -16.80 -11.10 -16.19
C SER A 328 -16.53 -9.60 -16.04
N ASN A 329 -17.00 -9.00 -14.95
CA ASN A 329 -16.66 -7.61 -14.62
C ASN A 329 -15.14 -7.44 -14.46
N VAL A 330 -14.69 -6.19 -14.54
CA VAL A 330 -13.34 -5.79 -14.11
C VAL A 330 -13.44 -4.92 -12.86
N ARG A 331 -12.37 -4.83 -12.07
CA ARG A 331 -12.43 -4.15 -10.76
C ARG A 331 -11.28 -3.16 -10.54
N GLY A 332 -11.52 -2.13 -9.74
CA GLY A 332 -10.43 -1.30 -9.21
C GLY A 332 -9.51 -2.15 -8.31
N VAL A 333 -10.06 -2.73 -7.23
CA VAL A 333 -9.41 -3.79 -6.46
C VAL A 333 -10.18 -5.09 -6.61
N MET A 334 -9.47 -6.15 -7.01
CA MET A 334 -9.99 -7.51 -7.11
C MET A 334 -9.30 -8.39 -6.07
N LEU A 335 -10.01 -8.70 -4.97
CA LEU A 335 -9.61 -9.72 -4.01
C LEU A 335 -10.28 -11.03 -4.43
N ASP A 336 -9.67 -11.69 -5.40
CA ASP A 336 -10.29 -12.81 -6.07
C ASP A 336 -10.22 -14.09 -5.24
N ASP A 337 -11.12 -15.02 -5.53
CA ASP A 337 -10.86 -16.43 -5.25
C ASP A 337 -10.47 -16.77 -3.80
N GLN A 338 -11.19 -16.17 -2.86
CA GLN A 338 -11.00 -16.30 -1.42
C GLN A 338 -9.70 -15.70 -0.87
N SER A 339 -9.07 -14.77 -1.60
CA SER A 339 -7.99 -13.94 -1.06
C SER A 339 -8.45 -13.18 0.19
N SER A 340 -7.57 -13.13 1.20
CA SER A 340 -7.96 -12.78 2.56
C SER A 340 -7.00 -11.77 3.19
N SER A 341 -7.44 -11.12 4.28
CA SER A 341 -6.58 -10.26 5.10
C SER A 341 -5.92 -9.07 4.40
N THR A 342 -6.56 -8.51 3.39
CA THR A 342 -6.14 -7.24 2.78
C THR A 342 -6.88 -6.07 3.41
N THR A 343 -6.15 -5.00 3.74
CA THR A 343 -6.72 -3.72 4.19
C THR A 343 -6.72 -2.71 3.05
N ILE A 344 -7.89 -2.22 2.67
CA ILE A 344 -8.12 -1.24 1.61
C ILE A 344 -8.64 0.03 2.28
N VAL A 345 -7.78 1.04 2.45
CA VAL A 345 -8.10 2.21 3.28
C VAL A 345 -7.67 3.55 2.68
N ASN A 346 -8.49 4.59 2.82
CA ASN A 346 -8.16 5.95 2.37
C ASN A 346 -7.84 6.07 0.87
N ASN A 347 -8.40 5.20 0.03
CA ASN A 347 -8.23 5.28 -1.43
C ASN A 347 -9.39 6.03 -2.07
N VAL A 348 -9.15 6.51 -3.29
CA VAL A 348 -10.17 7.09 -4.16
C VAL A 348 -10.36 6.18 -5.36
N PHE A 349 -11.61 5.79 -5.60
CA PHE A 349 -12.01 5.05 -6.79
C PHE A 349 -13.00 5.88 -7.60
N TYR A 350 -12.69 6.08 -8.87
CA TYR A 350 -13.49 6.90 -9.76
C TYR A 350 -13.74 6.19 -11.10
N ASN A 351 -14.98 6.13 -11.56
CA ASN A 351 -15.29 5.66 -12.93
C ASN A 351 -14.79 4.23 -13.25
N ASN A 352 -14.89 3.29 -12.29
CA ASN A 352 -14.55 1.88 -12.50
C ASN A 352 -15.82 1.04 -12.73
N ASP A 353 -15.71 -0.14 -13.34
CA ASP A 353 -16.86 -1.04 -13.50
C ASP A 353 -17.37 -1.52 -12.13
N VAL A 354 -16.46 -2.10 -11.34
CA VAL A 354 -16.64 -2.33 -9.90
C VAL A 354 -15.47 -1.65 -9.17
N HIS A 355 -15.69 -0.88 -8.10
CA HIS A 355 -14.55 -0.26 -7.41
C HIS A 355 -13.74 -1.31 -6.62
N VAL A 356 -14.39 -2.08 -5.74
CA VAL A 356 -13.72 -3.11 -4.94
C VAL A 356 -14.55 -4.40 -4.93
N ASN A 357 -13.87 -5.55 -5.04
CA ASN A 357 -14.48 -6.86 -4.91
C ASN A 357 -13.81 -7.72 -3.83
N ILE A 358 -14.65 -8.38 -3.01
CA ILE A 358 -14.27 -9.49 -2.13
C ILE A 358 -14.91 -10.77 -2.68
N GLY A 359 -14.11 -11.58 -3.38
CA GLY A 359 -14.53 -12.85 -3.99
C GLY A 359 -14.49 -14.02 -3.01
N GLY A 360 -15.34 -14.03 -1.98
CA GLY A 360 -15.41 -15.14 -1.00
C GLY A 360 -14.25 -15.22 0.01
N GLY A 361 -13.43 -14.18 0.07
CA GLY A 361 -12.32 -14.05 1.02
C GLY A 361 -12.75 -13.77 2.45
N ARG A 362 -11.82 -13.87 3.39
CA ARG A 362 -12.07 -13.62 4.83
C ARG A 362 -11.15 -12.56 5.41
N ASP A 363 -11.56 -12.01 6.54
CA ASP A 363 -10.78 -11.05 7.35
C ASP A 363 -10.27 -9.81 6.56
N ASN A 364 -10.93 -9.43 5.46
CA ASN A 364 -10.57 -8.21 4.71
C ASN A 364 -11.19 -6.98 5.35
N ILE A 365 -10.50 -5.84 5.25
CA ILE A 365 -10.97 -4.55 5.78
C ILE A 365 -11.06 -3.56 4.63
N VAL A 366 -12.22 -2.92 4.46
CA VAL A 366 -12.44 -1.88 3.45
C VAL A 366 -13.03 -0.66 4.14
N SER A 367 -12.22 0.38 4.36
CA SER A 367 -12.67 1.54 5.11
C SER A 367 -12.12 2.88 4.66
N ASN A 368 -12.83 3.96 4.99
CA ASN A 368 -12.40 5.33 4.68
C ASN A 368 -12.10 5.57 3.18
N ASN A 369 -12.71 4.81 2.27
CA ASN A 369 -12.52 5.01 0.83
C ASN A 369 -13.61 5.93 0.28
N VAL A 370 -13.24 6.67 -0.78
CA VAL A 370 -14.20 7.41 -1.61
C VAL A 370 -14.50 6.58 -2.87
N PHE A 371 -15.77 6.29 -3.07
CA PHE A 371 -16.32 5.53 -4.18
C PHE A 371 -17.21 6.45 -5.03
N TYR A 372 -16.69 6.93 -6.15
CA TYR A 372 -17.39 7.87 -7.02
C TYR A 372 -17.67 7.24 -8.41
N ASP A 373 -18.96 7.15 -8.77
CA ASP A 373 -19.39 6.77 -10.13
C ASP A 373 -18.96 5.38 -10.60
N ALA A 374 -19.21 4.33 -9.80
CA ALA A 374 -19.06 2.95 -10.29
C ALA A 374 -20.11 2.63 -11.36
N LYS A 375 -19.71 2.00 -12.47
CA LYS A 375 -20.66 1.61 -13.52
C LYS A 375 -21.61 0.50 -13.10
N ARG A 376 -21.17 -0.37 -12.19
CA ARG A 376 -21.98 -1.48 -11.70
C ARG A 376 -22.14 -1.51 -10.19
N TYR A 377 -21.03 -1.57 -9.44
CA TYR A 377 -21.08 -1.63 -7.98
C TYR A 377 -19.92 -0.86 -7.34
N SER A 378 -20.17 -0.10 -6.28
CA SER A 378 -19.08 0.40 -5.43
C SER A 378 -18.33 -0.77 -4.79
N MET A 379 -19.08 -1.65 -4.13
CA MET A 379 -18.56 -2.88 -3.54
C MET A 379 -19.26 -4.08 -4.14
N GLN A 380 -18.52 -5.13 -4.51
CA GLN A 380 -19.05 -6.43 -4.90
C GLN A 380 -18.56 -7.50 -3.92
N VAL A 381 -19.47 -8.22 -3.27
CA VAL A 381 -19.10 -9.32 -2.37
C VAL A 381 -19.81 -10.60 -2.77
N ASP A 382 -19.13 -11.74 -2.64
CA ASP A 382 -19.70 -13.07 -2.90
C ASP A 382 -19.22 -14.10 -1.87
N GLY A 383 -19.89 -15.25 -1.85
CA GLY A 383 -19.57 -16.38 -0.97
C GLY A 383 -19.04 -17.57 -1.74
N ARG A 384 -18.21 -17.39 -2.78
CA ARG A 384 -17.81 -18.50 -3.67
C ARG A 384 -17.16 -19.70 -2.96
N GLY A 385 -16.54 -19.51 -1.79
CA GLY A 385 -16.06 -20.61 -0.93
C GLY A 385 -17.18 -21.56 -0.46
N VAL A 386 -18.43 -21.08 -0.37
CA VAL A 386 -19.62 -21.86 -0.03
C VAL A 386 -20.07 -22.78 -1.17
N VAL A 387 -19.76 -22.41 -2.42
CA VAL A 387 -20.14 -23.19 -3.61
C VAL A 387 -19.05 -24.16 -4.01
N HIS A 388 -17.79 -23.82 -3.77
CA HIS A 388 -16.65 -24.69 -4.06
C HIS A 388 -16.22 -25.42 -2.78
N GLU A 389 -16.98 -26.43 -2.34
CA GLU A 389 -16.71 -27.26 -1.14
C GLU A 389 -15.34 -28.01 -1.16
N ASN A 390 -14.49 -27.81 -2.18
CA ASN A 390 -13.20 -28.46 -2.39
C ASN A 390 -12.04 -27.43 -2.47
N ASP A 391 -11.78 -26.74 -1.37
CA ASP A 391 -10.63 -25.82 -1.18
C ASP A 391 -9.27 -26.55 -1.08
N ARG A 392 -9.05 -27.60 -1.89
CA ARG A 392 -7.82 -28.40 -1.85
C ARG A 392 -6.58 -27.53 -2.11
N ASP A 393 -6.67 -26.57 -3.03
CA ASP A 393 -5.56 -25.68 -3.36
C ASP A 393 -5.26 -24.69 -2.22
N LEU A 394 -6.29 -24.15 -1.57
CA LEU A 394 -6.13 -23.22 -0.44
C LEU A 394 -5.59 -23.95 0.80
N LEU A 395 -6.08 -25.17 1.09
CA LEU A 395 -5.53 -26.03 2.14
C LEU A 395 -4.09 -26.45 1.84
N HIS A 396 -3.79 -26.77 0.58
CA HIS A 396 -2.44 -27.11 0.17
C HIS A 396 -1.47 -25.95 0.42
N ARG A 397 -1.84 -24.72 0.00
CA ARG A 397 -1.06 -23.50 0.25
C ARG A 397 -0.93 -23.19 1.74
N LEU A 398 -2.00 -23.38 2.51
CA LEU A 398 -1.97 -23.23 3.97
C LEU A 398 -0.91 -24.14 4.61
N HIS A 399 -0.88 -25.42 4.21
CA HIS A 399 0.05 -26.41 4.76
C HIS A 399 1.48 -26.31 4.20
N GLN A 400 1.74 -25.47 3.18
CA GLN A 400 3.09 -25.16 2.69
C GLN A 400 3.84 -24.14 3.57
N ILE A 401 3.15 -23.50 4.51
CA ILE A 401 3.66 -22.43 5.34
C ILE A 401 3.47 -22.82 6.82
N PRO A 402 4.37 -22.44 7.74
CA PRO A 402 4.24 -22.76 9.16
C PRO A 402 3.19 -21.88 9.87
N TYR A 403 1.95 -21.87 9.37
CA TYR A 403 0.86 -20.99 9.82
C TYR A 403 0.48 -21.15 11.31
N ASN A 404 0.83 -22.28 11.92
CA ASN A 404 0.61 -22.60 13.34
C ASN A 404 1.86 -22.38 14.21
N SER A 405 2.97 -21.91 13.64
CA SER A 405 4.15 -21.53 14.42
C SER A 405 3.87 -20.31 15.29
N THR A 406 4.69 -20.11 16.33
CA THR A 406 4.62 -18.92 17.19
C THR A 406 4.68 -17.64 16.36
N LEU A 407 5.61 -17.56 15.40
CA LEU A 407 5.77 -16.40 14.52
C LEU A 407 4.48 -16.07 13.75
N TRP A 408 3.92 -17.05 13.05
CA TRP A 408 2.72 -16.84 12.24
C TRP A 408 1.47 -16.61 13.09
N THR A 409 1.35 -17.27 14.23
CA THR A 409 0.21 -17.10 15.15
C THR A 409 0.23 -15.72 15.81
N MET A 410 1.41 -15.17 16.12
CA MET A 410 1.53 -13.80 16.64
C MET A 410 1.24 -12.75 15.57
N ARG A 411 1.72 -12.95 14.33
CA ARG A 411 1.53 -11.98 13.23
C ARG A 411 0.11 -12.01 12.65
N TYR A 412 -0.47 -13.19 12.48
CA TYR A 412 -1.77 -13.42 11.84
C TYR A 412 -2.67 -14.36 12.67
N PRO A 413 -3.15 -13.92 13.85
CA PRO A 413 -3.89 -14.78 14.78
C PRO A 413 -5.18 -15.35 14.19
N GLU A 414 -5.85 -14.64 13.28
CA GLU A 414 -7.07 -15.10 12.61
C GLU A 414 -6.80 -16.29 11.67
N LEU A 415 -5.59 -16.40 11.11
CA LEU A 415 -5.18 -17.54 10.28
C LEU A 415 -4.88 -18.78 11.14
N ALA A 416 -4.30 -18.61 12.33
CA ALA A 416 -3.92 -19.73 13.20
C ALA A 416 -5.12 -20.60 13.60
N ILE A 417 -6.31 -20.02 13.67
CA ILE A 417 -7.56 -20.72 14.00
C ILE A 417 -8.39 -21.08 12.75
N ILE A 418 -7.85 -20.92 11.54
CA ILE A 418 -8.64 -21.08 10.30
C ILE A 418 -9.26 -22.47 10.17
N GLU A 419 -8.56 -23.51 10.67
CA GLU A 419 -9.08 -24.88 10.62
C GLU A 419 -10.17 -25.18 11.65
N GLN A 420 -10.29 -24.33 12.68
CA GLN A 420 -11.34 -24.39 13.70
C GLN A 420 -12.61 -23.62 13.26
N ARG A 421 -12.47 -22.71 12.28
CA ARG A 421 -13.55 -21.93 11.69
C ARG A 421 -14.20 -22.68 10.52
N ASN A 422 -15.32 -22.17 10.04
CA ASN A 422 -15.89 -22.67 8.79
C ASN A 422 -14.99 -22.26 7.61
N LYS A 423 -14.36 -23.25 6.98
CA LYS A 423 -13.40 -23.06 5.89
C LYS A 423 -14.05 -22.51 4.62
N SER A 424 -15.35 -22.68 4.42
CA SER A 424 -16.03 -22.23 3.21
C SER A 424 -16.64 -20.83 3.34
N LEU A 425 -16.76 -20.28 4.56
CA LEU A 425 -17.43 -19.00 4.78
C LEU A 425 -16.47 -17.80 4.70
N PRO A 426 -16.87 -16.70 4.02
CA PRO A 426 -16.11 -15.45 3.98
C PRO A 426 -16.29 -14.65 5.28
N GLU A 427 -15.87 -15.21 6.40
CA GLU A 427 -16.10 -14.61 7.72
C GLU A 427 -15.14 -13.45 8.04
N GLY A 428 -15.55 -12.54 8.93
CA GLY A 428 -14.67 -11.53 9.52
C GLY A 428 -14.33 -10.35 8.61
N ASN A 429 -14.97 -10.23 7.44
CA ASN A 429 -14.80 -9.05 6.60
C ASN A 429 -15.48 -7.83 7.23
N GLN A 430 -14.80 -6.68 7.18
CA GLN A 430 -15.27 -5.41 7.72
C GLN A 430 -15.31 -4.36 6.62
N ILE A 431 -16.46 -3.74 6.41
CA ILE A 431 -16.67 -2.69 5.40
C ILE A 431 -17.30 -1.49 6.10
N HIS A 432 -16.52 -0.46 6.39
CA HIS A 432 -17.03 0.64 7.21
C HIS A 432 -16.47 2.02 6.84
N ASN A 433 -17.17 3.08 7.22
CA ASN A 433 -16.71 4.46 7.01
C ASN A 433 -16.38 4.78 5.55
N ASN A 434 -17.10 4.25 4.55
CA ASN A 434 -16.84 4.59 3.15
C ASN A 434 -17.85 5.64 2.66
N VAL A 435 -17.44 6.48 1.70
CA VAL A 435 -18.31 7.47 1.05
C VAL A 435 -18.63 7.01 -0.36
N VAL A 436 -19.91 6.83 -0.67
CA VAL A 436 -20.39 6.39 -1.98
C VAL A 436 -21.15 7.50 -2.70
N TYR A 437 -20.94 7.67 -4.00
CA TYR A 437 -21.73 8.58 -4.83
C TYR A 437 -22.03 7.98 -6.22
N ASN A 438 -23.24 8.30 -6.72
CA ASN A 438 -23.73 7.96 -8.07
C ASN A 438 -23.71 6.46 -8.44
N THR A 439 -23.93 5.56 -7.47
CA THR A 439 -24.09 4.11 -7.71
C THR A 439 -24.61 3.39 -6.45
N GLY A 440 -24.95 2.11 -6.55
CA GLY A 440 -25.35 1.27 -5.42
C GLY A 440 -24.19 0.95 -4.47
N LYS A 441 -24.45 0.95 -3.15
CA LYS A 441 -23.44 0.77 -2.09
C LYS A 441 -22.71 -0.57 -2.17
N VAL A 442 -23.44 -1.69 -2.06
CA VAL A 442 -22.88 -3.05 -2.05
C VAL A 442 -23.77 -3.97 -2.87
N GLY A 443 -23.20 -4.60 -3.90
CA GLY A 443 -23.82 -5.70 -4.63
C GLY A 443 -23.42 -7.04 -4.03
N TYR A 444 -24.38 -7.74 -3.43
CA TYR A 444 -24.22 -9.12 -2.99
C TYR A 444 -24.50 -10.05 -4.17
N ILE A 445 -23.54 -10.88 -4.56
CA ILE A 445 -23.74 -11.92 -5.59
C ILE A 445 -24.00 -13.24 -4.88
N PRO A 446 -25.24 -13.75 -4.86
CA PRO A 446 -25.55 -15.00 -4.18
C PRO A 446 -24.91 -16.18 -4.91
N THR A 447 -24.14 -16.97 -4.18
CA THR A 447 -23.58 -18.23 -4.66
C THR A 447 -24.36 -19.38 -4.02
N LYS A 448 -25.49 -19.76 -4.64
CA LYS A 448 -26.32 -20.99 -4.47
C LYS A 448 -26.65 -21.60 -3.08
N LYS A 449 -26.26 -21.08 -1.92
CA LYS A 449 -26.80 -21.49 -0.61
C LYS A 449 -26.75 -20.31 0.39
N GLY A 450 -27.91 -19.80 0.80
CA GLY A 450 -28.06 -18.86 1.91
C GLY A 450 -27.88 -17.38 1.55
N SER A 451 -28.41 -16.50 2.42
CA SER A 451 -28.19 -15.05 2.35
C SER A 451 -26.78 -14.73 2.86
N LEU A 452 -26.09 -13.80 2.18
CA LEU A 452 -24.80 -13.24 2.60
C LEU A 452 -24.98 -12.03 3.53
N ASP A 453 -26.22 -11.69 3.90
CA ASP A 453 -26.58 -10.57 4.79
C ASP A 453 -26.38 -10.94 6.27
N ASP A 454 -25.33 -11.70 6.58
CA ASP A 454 -24.92 -12.03 7.96
C ASP A 454 -23.73 -11.14 8.35
N ILE A 455 -23.89 -10.39 9.44
CA ILE A 455 -22.87 -9.49 9.98
C ILE A 455 -21.55 -10.22 10.33
N LYS A 456 -21.61 -11.54 10.55
CA LYS A 456 -20.41 -12.37 10.77
C LYS A 456 -19.60 -12.58 9.48
N LEU A 457 -20.25 -12.52 8.33
CA LEU A 457 -19.63 -12.62 7.01
C LEU A 457 -19.12 -11.25 6.56
N PHE A 458 -20.03 -10.27 6.55
CA PHE A 458 -19.74 -8.90 6.16
C PHE A 458 -20.33 -7.93 7.17
N ASN A 459 -19.48 -7.32 7.99
CA ASN A 459 -19.90 -6.25 8.88
C ASN A 459 -19.87 -4.92 8.12
N VAL A 460 -21.04 -4.48 7.65
CA VAL A 460 -21.19 -3.21 6.92
C VAL A 460 -21.77 -2.13 7.83
N THR A 461 -20.96 -1.15 8.23
CA THR A 461 -21.40 -0.02 9.07
C THR A 461 -20.97 1.31 8.47
N ASP A 462 -21.61 2.41 8.87
CA ASP A 462 -21.11 3.79 8.66
C ASP A 462 -20.69 4.13 7.21
N THR A 463 -21.30 3.46 6.23
CA THR A 463 -21.06 3.71 4.81
C THR A 463 -22.17 4.60 4.28
N ILE A 464 -21.83 5.84 3.93
CA ILE A 464 -22.79 6.86 3.52
C ILE A 464 -22.92 6.98 2.01
N THR A 465 -24.05 7.54 1.59
CA THR A 465 -24.23 8.03 0.22
C THR A 465 -24.17 9.55 0.26
N ALA A 466 -23.23 10.14 -0.48
CA ALA A 466 -23.16 11.59 -0.65
C ALA A 466 -24.41 12.11 -1.39
N SER A 467 -24.82 13.35 -1.10
CA SER A 467 -26.10 13.90 -1.58
C SER A 467 -26.02 14.41 -3.01
N GLY A 468 -24.84 14.83 -3.46
CA GLY A 468 -24.63 15.40 -4.79
C GLY A 468 -23.15 15.50 -5.16
N SER A 469 -22.87 15.76 -6.43
CA SER A 469 -21.49 15.98 -6.91
C SER A 469 -20.84 17.22 -6.29
N THR A 470 -21.63 18.15 -5.76
CA THR A 470 -21.17 19.33 -5.00
C THR A 470 -20.58 19.00 -3.63
N ASP A 471 -20.77 17.78 -3.13
CA ASP A 471 -20.13 17.29 -1.90
C ASP A 471 -18.65 16.94 -2.13
N PHE A 472 -18.11 17.13 -3.33
CA PHE A 472 -16.71 16.90 -3.69
C PHE A 472 -16.07 18.19 -4.19
N TYR A 473 -14.75 18.33 -4.01
CA TYR A 473 -14.04 19.58 -4.27
C TYR A 473 -14.00 19.94 -5.74
N ASP A 474 -13.53 19.03 -6.59
CA ASP A 474 -13.56 19.16 -8.03
C ASP A 474 -13.39 17.80 -8.73
N VAL A 475 -14.50 17.21 -9.10
CA VAL A 475 -14.54 15.92 -9.79
C VAL A 475 -13.86 15.99 -11.17
N ALA A 476 -13.89 17.14 -11.85
CA ALA A 476 -13.35 17.25 -13.21
C ALA A 476 -11.82 17.09 -13.24
N ASN A 477 -11.13 17.51 -12.17
CA ASN A 477 -9.69 17.28 -12.00
C ASN A 477 -9.38 16.14 -11.00
N SER A 478 -10.33 15.22 -10.77
CA SER A 478 -10.18 14.08 -9.85
C SER A 478 -9.89 14.46 -8.40
N ASP A 479 -10.36 15.62 -7.93
CA ASP A 479 -10.24 16.07 -6.55
C ASP A 479 -11.50 15.71 -5.75
N PHE A 480 -11.42 14.59 -5.05
CA PHE A 480 -12.54 14.00 -4.30
C PHE A 480 -12.53 14.36 -2.81
N ARG A 481 -11.81 15.41 -2.42
CA ARG A 481 -11.92 15.97 -1.06
C ARG A 481 -13.36 16.34 -0.76
N LEU A 482 -13.85 15.96 0.41
CA LEU A 482 -15.25 16.13 0.76
C LEU A 482 -15.54 17.59 1.13
N ARG A 483 -16.73 18.05 0.74
CA ARG A 483 -17.26 19.39 0.99
C ARG A 483 -18.72 19.31 1.43
N CYS A 484 -19.24 20.45 1.83
CA CYS A 484 -20.64 20.64 2.23
C CYS A 484 -21.10 19.54 3.22
N PHE A 485 -22.19 18.84 2.93
CA PHE A 485 -22.77 17.85 3.84
C PHE A 485 -21.84 16.66 4.11
N ALA A 486 -21.15 16.16 3.07
CA ALA A 486 -20.26 15.01 3.24
C ALA A 486 -19.05 15.34 4.14
N LYS A 487 -18.62 16.60 4.17
CA LYS A 487 -17.56 17.06 5.10
C LYS A 487 -18.03 17.06 6.55
N ASP A 488 -19.24 17.52 6.82
CA ASP A 488 -19.78 17.56 8.18
C ASP A 488 -19.93 16.14 8.75
N TYR A 489 -20.47 15.21 7.95
CA TYR A 489 -20.49 13.78 8.29
C TYR A 489 -19.08 13.23 8.51
N ALA A 490 -18.15 13.54 7.60
CA ALA A 490 -16.77 13.08 7.71
C ALA A 490 -16.12 13.52 9.04
N ASN A 491 -16.39 14.74 9.51
CA ASN A 491 -15.91 15.22 10.80
C ASN A 491 -16.55 14.47 11.98
N GLU A 492 -17.84 14.16 11.89
CA GLU A 492 -18.57 13.43 12.95
C GLU A 492 -18.03 12.01 13.16
N VAL A 493 -17.73 11.30 12.08
CA VAL A 493 -17.25 9.90 12.14
C VAL A 493 -15.72 9.76 12.08
N GLY A 494 -14.99 10.87 12.06
CA GLY A 494 -13.53 10.87 11.95
C GLY A 494 -13.00 10.32 10.61
N PHE A 495 -13.76 10.50 9.53
CA PHE A 495 -13.34 10.09 8.18
C PHE A 495 -12.16 10.95 7.69
N VAL A 496 -11.12 10.28 7.23
CA VAL A 496 -9.90 10.92 6.69
C VAL A 496 -10.19 11.46 5.30
N GLN A 497 -9.95 12.76 5.09
CA GLN A 497 -10.15 13.39 3.79
C GLN A 497 -9.27 12.74 2.70
N ALA A 498 -9.82 12.62 1.49
CA ALA A 498 -9.04 12.24 0.31
C ALA A 498 -7.87 13.21 0.10
N LEU A 499 -6.79 12.74 -0.52
CA LEU A 499 -5.67 13.61 -0.88
C LEU A 499 -5.99 14.40 -2.15
N PRO A 500 -5.38 15.60 -2.34
CA PRO A 500 -5.51 16.31 -3.60
C PRO A 500 -4.85 15.51 -4.75
N PRO A 501 -5.27 15.71 -6.01
CA PRO A 501 -4.79 14.94 -7.17
C PRO A 501 -3.27 14.90 -7.32
N SER A 502 -2.59 15.97 -6.90
CA SER A 502 -1.12 16.11 -6.96
C SER A 502 -0.36 15.10 -6.09
N GLU A 503 -1.01 14.43 -5.14
CA GLU A 503 -0.35 13.45 -4.26
C GLU A 503 -0.30 12.03 -4.83
N TYR A 504 -1.08 11.73 -5.85
CA TYR A 504 -1.11 10.40 -6.46
C TYR A 504 -0.15 10.31 -7.65
N GLY A 505 0.39 9.11 -7.85
CA GLY A 505 1.26 8.81 -8.97
C GLY A 505 2.68 9.36 -8.78
N CYS A 506 3.42 9.41 -9.88
CA CYS A 506 4.83 9.78 -9.89
C CYS A 506 5.05 11.24 -9.47
N LYS A 507 5.94 11.45 -8.48
CA LYS A 507 6.31 12.78 -7.97
C LYS A 507 7.62 13.30 -8.57
N LEU A 508 8.41 12.40 -9.16
CA LEU A 508 9.72 12.71 -9.73
C LEU A 508 9.69 12.61 -11.25
N ARG A 509 10.70 13.21 -11.90
CA ARG A 509 10.95 12.98 -13.31
C ARG A 509 11.39 11.52 -13.50
N VAL A 510 10.90 10.90 -14.57
CA VAL A 510 11.22 9.51 -14.94
C VAL A 510 11.98 9.45 -16.27
N GLY A 511 12.87 8.48 -16.37
CA GLY A 511 13.68 8.18 -17.54
C GLY A 511 14.78 9.21 -17.85
N PRO A 512 15.72 8.87 -18.74
CA PRO A 512 16.93 9.65 -18.95
C PRO A 512 16.67 11.06 -19.51
N VAL A 513 17.58 11.99 -19.20
CA VAL A 513 17.42 13.44 -19.40
C VAL A 513 17.23 13.88 -20.87
N HIS A 514 17.64 13.08 -21.86
CA HIS A 514 17.53 13.43 -23.28
C HIS A 514 16.06 13.51 -23.76
N LEU A 515 15.12 12.97 -22.99
CA LEU A 515 13.69 13.20 -23.16
C LEU A 515 13.33 14.46 -22.37
N ASN A 516 13.21 15.64 -23.02
CA ASN A 516 12.69 16.88 -22.41
C ASN A 516 11.21 16.74 -21.98
N ARG A 517 10.92 15.79 -21.08
CA ARG A 517 9.61 15.57 -20.49
C ARG A 517 9.59 16.25 -19.13
N VAL A 518 8.78 17.30 -19.03
CA VAL A 518 8.32 17.85 -17.76
C VAL A 518 7.39 16.80 -17.15
N PRO A 519 7.44 16.54 -15.83
CA PRO A 519 6.44 15.70 -15.17
C PRO A 519 5.03 16.13 -15.57
N ALA A 520 4.10 15.19 -15.73
CA ALA A 520 2.71 15.51 -16.00
C ALA A 520 2.15 16.38 -14.86
N THR A 521 2.18 17.70 -15.03
CA THR A 521 1.53 18.62 -14.10
C THR A 521 0.03 18.53 -14.35
N LEU A 522 -0.70 17.90 -13.43
CA LEU A 522 -2.14 18.09 -13.33
C LEU A 522 -2.38 19.57 -13.02
N SER A 523 -2.83 20.31 -14.03
CA SER A 523 -3.23 21.71 -13.92
C SER A 523 -4.46 21.80 -13.00
N SER A 524 -4.26 22.25 -11.76
CA SER A 524 -5.37 22.58 -10.86
C SER A 524 -5.85 24.01 -11.12
N ASN A 525 -6.97 24.18 -11.83
CA ASN A 525 -7.84 25.32 -11.58
C ASN A 525 -9.29 25.05 -12.02
N PRO A 526 -10.14 24.57 -11.11
CA PRO A 526 -11.58 24.56 -11.29
C PRO A 526 -12.27 25.70 -10.52
N ALA A 527 -13.26 26.30 -11.16
CA ALA A 527 -14.12 27.31 -10.55
C ALA A 527 -14.93 26.70 -9.39
N THR A 528 -14.85 27.31 -8.21
CA THR A 528 -15.62 26.91 -7.03
C THR A 528 -17.10 27.23 -7.22
N ALA A 529 -17.96 26.22 -7.30
CA ALA A 529 -19.39 26.40 -7.01
C ALA A 529 -19.57 26.62 -5.48
N PRO A 530 -20.31 27.65 -5.03
CA PRO A 530 -20.51 27.88 -3.60
C PRO A 530 -21.52 26.90 -3.00
N CYS A 531 -21.17 26.23 -1.90
CA CYS A 531 -22.13 25.51 -1.06
C CYS A 531 -23.18 26.53 -0.55
N THR A 532 -24.47 26.30 -0.80
CA THR A 532 -25.54 27.15 -0.25
C THR A 532 -25.91 26.76 1.18
N THR A 533 -24.96 26.89 2.10
CA THR A 533 -25.22 27.09 3.53
C THR A 533 -24.04 27.90 4.08
N LYS A 534 -24.35 29.05 4.68
CA LYS A 534 -23.34 29.95 5.25
C LYS A 534 -22.64 29.24 6.42
N ALA A 535 -21.36 28.93 6.28
CA ALA A 535 -20.48 28.54 7.36
C ALA A 535 -19.43 29.65 7.60
N PRO A 536 -19.05 29.93 8.85
CA PRO A 536 -18.10 31.01 9.18
C PRO A 536 -16.69 30.70 8.65
N LEU A 537 -15.99 31.77 8.28
CA LEU A 537 -14.57 31.75 7.94
C LEU A 537 -13.76 31.12 9.09
N THR A 538 -13.07 30.02 8.82
CA THR A 538 -11.75 29.74 9.41
C THR A 538 -10.95 28.87 8.44
N THR A 539 -9.87 29.46 7.95
CA THR A 539 -8.77 28.81 7.24
C THR A 539 -7.93 28.02 8.24
N LEU A 540 -7.70 26.74 7.97
CA LEU A 540 -6.57 25.99 8.53
C LEU A 540 -5.81 25.27 7.40
N PRO A 541 -4.48 25.41 7.31
CA PRO A 541 -3.65 24.83 6.28
C PRO A 541 -3.23 23.38 6.58
N ALA A 542 -2.63 22.75 5.57
CA ALA A 542 -2.21 21.35 5.47
C ALA A 542 -1.38 20.83 6.66
N PRO A 543 -1.44 19.51 6.97
CA PRO A 543 -0.51 18.88 7.89
C PRO A 543 0.91 18.93 7.31
N ALA A 544 1.82 19.56 8.05
CA ALA A 544 3.24 19.63 7.73
C ALA A 544 3.97 18.34 8.13
N TYR A 545 4.75 17.80 7.18
CA TYR A 545 6.06 17.16 7.33
C TYR A 545 6.41 16.48 8.68
N ILE A 546 6.49 15.15 8.68
CA ILE A 546 7.29 14.41 9.67
C ILE A 546 8.77 14.53 9.23
N PRO A 547 9.70 14.92 10.10
CA PRO A 547 11.12 15.06 9.72
C PRO A 547 11.72 13.69 9.35
N ASP A 548 12.33 13.63 8.18
CA ASP A 548 13.27 12.59 7.82
C ASP A 548 14.48 12.68 8.76
N GLY A 549 14.99 11.54 9.25
CA GLY A 549 16.06 11.47 10.25
C GLY A 549 17.45 11.91 9.76
N ALA A 550 17.54 12.94 8.92
CA ALA A 550 18.74 13.33 8.19
C ALA A 550 19.59 14.42 8.88
N ARG A 551 19.21 14.97 10.05
CA ARG A 551 20.04 15.96 10.77
C ARG A 551 20.03 15.77 12.30
N THR A 552 21.15 16.11 12.93
CA THR A 552 21.34 16.10 14.38
C THR A 552 20.29 16.96 15.10
N ASN A 553 19.50 16.32 15.98
CA ASN A 553 18.52 17.00 16.83
C ASN A 553 19.21 17.98 17.78
N HIS A 554 18.93 19.28 17.65
CA HIS A 554 19.27 20.28 18.66
C HIS A 554 18.24 20.25 19.80
N LEU A 555 18.73 20.06 21.03
CA LEU A 555 17.91 20.10 22.25
C LEU A 555 17.59 21.56 22.64
N TYR A 556 16.31 21.88 22.78
CA TYR A 556 15.85 23.18 23.27
C TYR A 556 15.34 23.02 24.71
N ASN A 557 15.98 23.74 25.64
CA ASN A 557 15.69 23.66 27.07
C ASN A 557 14.68 24.76 27.45
N VAL A 558 13.44 24.40 27.78
CA VAL A 558 12.39 25.34 28.20
C VAL A 558 11.95 25.03 29.62
N SER A 559 11.88 26.06 30.46
CA SER A 559 11.77 25.96 31.92
C SER A 559 10.35 25.74 32.45
N ASP A 560 9.32 26.08 31.68
CA ASP A 560 7.93 26.17 32.15
C ASP A 560 6.94 25.44 31.24
N SER A 561 5.87 24.90 31.81
CA SER A 561 4.76 24.29 31.06
C SER A 561 4.04 25.34 30.19
N GLY A 562 3.71 24.96 28.96
CA GLY A 562 2.97 25.79 28.02
C GLY A 562 3.53 25.70 26.61
N CYS A 563 3.17 26.66 25.76
CA CYS A 563 3.71 26.77 24.41
C CYS A 563 4.98 27.62 24.38
N TRP A 564 6.01 27.12 23.72
CA TRP A 564 7.25 27.84 23.47
C TRP A 564 7.58 27.83 21.98
N LEU A 565 8.01 28.97 21.45
CA LEU A 565 8.46 29.11 20.06
C LEU A 565 9.97 29.33 20.06
N VAL A 566 10.67 28.58 19.22
CA VAL A 566 12.09 28.78 18.93
C VAL A 566 12.22 29.29 17.52
N VAL A 567 12.50 30.58 17.40
CA VAL A 567 12.68 31.26 16.12
C VAL A 567 14.16 31.34 15.81
N SER A 568 14.62 30.58 14.83
CA SER A 568 16.04 30.51 14.44
C SER A 568 16.56 31.82 13.87
N LYS A 569 15.71 32.54 13.13
CA LYS A 569 15.97 33.85 12.54
C LYS A 569 14.64 34.48 12.11
N CYS A 570 14.48 35.79 12.31
CA CYS A 570 13.29 36.54 11.91
C CYS A 570 13.70 37.88 11.28
N THR A 571 13.69 37.98 9.95
CA THR A 571 14.22 39.17 9.28
C THR A 571 13.31 40.39 9.44
N ALA A 572 11.98 40.18 9.42
CA ALA A 572 11.01 41.26 9.62
C ALA A 572 10.99 41.81 11.06
N HIS A 573 11.26 40.95 12.06
CA HIS A 573 11.25 41.30 13.47
C HIS A 573 12.45 40.68 14.20
N PRO A 574 13.64 41.31 14.15
CA PRO A 574 14.86 40.75 14.74
C PRO A 574 14.72 40.34 16.21
N ASN A 575 13.91 41.07 16.97
CA ASN A 575 13.65 40.83 18.39
C ASN A 575 12.80 39.59 18.69
N ALA A 576 12.15 38.99 17.68
CA ALA A 576 11.41 37.75 17.82
C ALA A 576 12.31 36.51 17.68
N THR A 577 13.58 36.68 17.29
CA THR A 577 14.58 35.60 17.19
C THR A 577 14.95 35.09 18.59
N GLY A 578 14.99 33.77 18.77
CA GLY A 578 15.28 33.11 20.04
C GLY A 578 14.11 32.26 20.56
N THR A 579 14.29 31.70 21.76
CA THR A 579 13.28 30.87 22.44
C THR A 579 12.42 31.72 23.36
N HIS A 580 11.10 31.72 23.17
CA HIS A 580 10.18 32.49 24.01
C HIS A 580 8.87 31.72 24.26
N ARG A 581 8.27 31.97 25.42
CA ARG A 581 6.96 31.42 25.77
C ARG A 581 5.89 32.20 25.02
N ASP A 582 5.04 31.50 24.29
CA ASP A 582 3.90 32.11 23.59
C ASP A 582 2.64 31.81 24.39
N THR A 583 2.01 32.87 24.91
CA THR A 583 0.73 32.82 25.62
C THR A 583 -0.37 33.55 24.85
N HIS A 584 -0.16 33.78 23.54
CA HIS A 584 -1.06 34.59 22.74
C HIS A 584 -2.27 33.76 22.31
N ALA A 585 -3.47 34.29 22.55
CA ALA A 585 -4.73 33.66 22.17
C ALA A 585 -4.86 32.19 22.65
N HIS A 586 -4.50 31.91 23.91
CA HIS A 586 -4.66 30.58 24.52
C HIS A 586 -3.76 29.49 23.93
N SER A 587 -2.63 29.87 23.35
CA SER A 587 -1.64 28.96 22.77
C SER A 587 -1.05 27.96 23.74
N ASP A 588 -1.06 28.23 25.05
CA ASP A 588 -0.62 27.32 26.10
C ASP A 588 -1.72 26.37 26.60
N ASP A 589 -2.96 26.48 26.12
CA ASP A 589 -4.08 25.64 26.55
C ASP A 589 -4.07 24.25 25.88
N ASN A 590 -3.57 24.14 24.64
CA ASN A 590 -3.42 22.85 23.96
C ASN A 590 -2.32 22.87 22.87
N GLU A 591 -1.84 21.68 22.53
CA GLU A 591 -0.78 21.45 21.55
C GLU A 591 -1.07 22.03 20.17
N THR A 592 -2.33 21.94 19.73
CA THR A 592 -2.75 22.42 18.41
C THR A 592 -2.69 23.95 18.33
N ALA A 593 -3.09 24.66 19.39
CA ALA A 593 -2.98 26.11 19.47
C ALA A 593 -1.51 26.58 19.47
N CYS A 594 -0.63 25.81 20.13
CA CYS A 594 0.80 26.08 20.12
C CYS A 594 1.43 25.95 18.72
N PHE A 595 1.11 24.89 18.00
CA PHE A 595 1.60 24.71 16.63
C PHE A 595 1.07 25.77 15.67
N GLN A 596 -0.18 26.20 15.82
CA GLN A 596 -0.75 27.30 15.03
C GLN A 596 -0.01 28.62 15.28
N ARG A 597 0.43 28.89 16.51
CA ARG A 597 1.24 30.07 16.83
C ARG A 597 2.62 30.04 16.19
N ALA A 598 3.26 28.87 16.08
CA ALA A 598 4.54 28.75 15.37
C ALA A 598 4.42 29.13 13.90
N VAL A 599 3.33 28.71 13.24
CA VAL A 599 3.04 29.06 11.85
C VAL A 599 2.78 30.56 11.72
N HIS A 600 2.01 31.16 12.63
CA HIS A 600 1.79 32.61 12.63
C HIS A 600 3.09 33.39 12.83
N GLN A 601 3.92 32.95 13.77
CA GLN A 601 5.22 33.56 14.05
C GLN A 601 6.19 33.43 12.87
N TRP A 602 6.12 32.33 12.11
CA TRP A 602 6.87 32.16 10.87
C TRP A 602 6.43 33.12 9.76
N HIS A 603 5.12 33.33 9.63
CA HIS A 603 4.55 34.32 8.71
C HIS A 603 4.92 35.76 9.10
N ASP A 604 4.86 36.09 10.39
CA ASP A 604 5.26 37.40 10.91
C ASP A 604 6.75 37.69 10.66
N CYS A 605 7.57 36.64 10.52
CA CYS A 605 8.99 36.78 10.18
C CYS A 605 9.28 37.04 8.69
N GLY A 606 8.29 36.86 7.81
CA GLY A 606 8.41 37.09 6.36
C GLY A 606 8.39 35.82 5.51
N SER A 607 8.15 34.63 6.10
CA SER A 607 7.95 33.37 5.37
C SER A 607 9.10 32.93 4.45
N HIS A 608 10.34 32.99 4.95
CA HIS A 608 11.52 32.52 4.20
C HIS A 608 11.92 31.08 4.56
N ASP A 609 12.39 30.32 3.56
CA ASP A 609 12.76 28.90 3.68
C ASP A 609 13.91 28.62 4.68
N ASN A 610 14.71 29.64 5.00
CA ASN A 610 15.83 29.56 5.95
C ASN A 610 15.51 30.16 7.33
N GLU A 611 14.28 30.60 7.57
CA GLU A 611 13.82 31.21 8.83
C GLU A 611 12.88 30.23 9.51
N GLN A 612 13.41 29.28 10.28
CA GLN A 612 12.61 28.24 10.92
C GLN A 612 12.03 28.71 12.26
N VAL A 613 10.77 28.37 12.52
CA VAL A 613 10.11 28.51 13.83
C VAL A 613 9.68 27.13 14.32
N VAL A 614 10.14 26.73 15.49
CA VAL A 614 9.83 25.43 16.13
C VAL A 614 8.90 25.67 17.30
N ALA A 615 7.75 25.00 17.36
CA ALA A 615 6.89 25.00 18.54
C ALA A 615 7.23 23.84 19.47
N ILE A 616 7.20 24.10 20.77
CA ILE A 616 7.43 23.14 21.85
C ILE A 616 6.23 23.26 22.80
N TYR A 617 5.46 22.20 22.93
CA TYR A 617 4.30 22.13 23.83
C TYR A 617 4.45 20.97 24.81
N GLY A 618 4.43 21.25 26.11
CA GLY A 618 4.27 20.21 27.14
C GLY A 618 5.09 20.41 28.42
N PRO A 619 4.73 19.68 29.51
CA PRO A 619 5.48 19.65 30.76
C PRO A 619 6.49 18.49 30.73
N SER A 620 7.62 18.63 30.04
CA SER A 620 8.87 17.86 30.28
C SER A 620 9.88 18.11 29.17
N GLY A 621 11.00 18.74 29.54
CA GLY A 621 12.25 18.59 28.81
C GLY A 621 12.74 17.14 28.94
N ALA A 622 13.26 16.57 27.85
CA ALA A 622 14.03 15.34 27.93
C ALA A 622 15.34 15.61 28.70
N MET A 623 15.63 14.83 29.75
CA MET A 623 16.93 14.82 30.44
C MET A 623 17.46 13.40 30.59
N THR A 624 18.76 13.23 30.34
CA THR A 624 19.54 12.04 30.70
C THR A 624 20.24 12.29 32.05
N LEU A 625 20.05 11.43 33.04
CA LEU A 625 20.72 11.51 34.35
C LEU A 625 21.98 10.62 34.36
N ALA A 626 23.12 11.13 34.85
CA ALA A 626 24.38 10.39 34.98
C ALA A 626 24.72 10.08 36.45
N GLY A 627 25.29 8.91 36.72
CA GLY A 627 25.76 8.47 38.05
C GLY A 627 24.80 7.57 38.85
N ASP A 628 25.36 6.72 39.70
CA ASP A 628 24.64 5.82 40.62
C ASP A 628 24.23 6.57 41.90
N GLY A 629 23.20 6.12 42.63
CA GLY A 629 22.72 6.74 43.88
C GLY A 629 21.22 7.03 43.92
N CYS A 630 20.76 7.70 44.98
CA CYS A 630 19.36 8.10 45.16
C CYS A 630 19.17 9.57 44.73
N PHE A 631 18.19 9.80 43.86
CA PHE A 631 17.83 11.13 43.34
C PHE A 631 16.40 11.45 43.74
N MET A 632 16.12 12.72 44.04
CA MET A 632 14.83 13.17 44.54
C MET A 632 14.37 14.41 43.80
N SER A 633 13.06 14.53 43.61
CA SER A 633 12.40 15.75 43.17
C SER A 633 11.22 16.02 44.07
N ARG A 634 11.06 17.27 44.50
CA ARG A 634 9.94 17.70 45.35
C ARG A 634 9.14 18.77 44.61
N TYR A 635 7.82 18.71 44.77
CA TYR A 635 6.92 19.70 44.22
C TYR A 635 6.34 20.56 45.34
N GLY A 636 7.13 21.48 45.90
CA GLY A 636 6.73 22.34 47.01
C GLY A 636 6.72 21.63 48.38
N CYS A 637 6.82 22.39 49.47
CA CYS A 637 6.81 21.86 50.85
C CYS A 637 6.03 22.82 51.77
N PRO A 638 4.69 22.79 51.75
CA PRO A 638 3.85 23.85 52.34
C PRO A 638 4.03 24.03 53.85
N ASN A 639 4.28 22.94 54.60
CA ASN A 639 4.42 22.98 56.05
C ASN A 639 5.78 23.51 56.53
N HIS A 640 6.76 23.63 55.64
CA HIS A 640 8.08 24.15 55.94
C HIS A 640 8.46 25.15 54.84
N GLY A 641 8.02 26.41 55.02
CA GLY A 641 8.51 27.52 54.22
C GLY A 641 10.03 27.60 54.35
N GLY A 642 10.75 27.42 53.24
CA GLY A 642 12.20 27.20 53.29
C GLY A 642 12.99 28.37 53.89
N PRO A 643 14.33 28.27 54.05
CA PRO A 643 15.19 27.10 54.17
C PRO A 643 15.64 26.93 55.64
N ALA A 644 15.38 25.79 56.26
CA ALA A 644 15.90 25.48 57.60
C ALA A 644 16.96 24.36 57.61
N ASP A 645 17.24 23.75 56.46
CA ASP A 645 18.15 22.60 56.32
C ASP A 645 19.29 22.84 55.30
N GLY A 646 19.49 24.07 54.83
CA GLY A 646 20.70 24.45 54.09
C GLY A 646 20.85 23.85 52.68
N HIS A 647 19.83 23.18 52.13
CA HIS A 647 19.85 22.68 50.76
C HIS A 647 18.94 23.50 49.84
N LEU A 648 19.52 23.95 48.73
CA LEU A 648 19.02 24.91 47.74
C LEU A 648 17.54 24.72 47.34
N LEU A 649 16.92 25.84 46.95
CA LEU A 649 15.60 25.97 46.32
C LEU A 649 15.41 24.92 45.22
N THR A 650 14.64 23.86 45.47
CA THR A 650 14.44 22.77 44.50
C THR A 650 12.98 22.37 44.47
N THR A 651 12.12 23.25 43.95
CA THR A 651 10.77 22.86 43.54
C THR A 651 10.84 22.50 42.05
N GLY A 652 10.50 21.28 41.68
CA GLY A 652 10.50 20.82 40.27
C GLY A 652 11.87 20.45 39.69
N ILE A 653 12.95 20.46 40.50
CA ILE A 653 14.30 20.07 40.07
C ILE A 653 14.67 18.71 40.70
N ILE A 654 15.11 17.75 39.88
CA ILE A 654 15.68 16.48 40.34
C ILE A 654 17.10 16.74 40.87
N TYR A 655 17.38 16.38 42.12
CA TYR A 655 18.69 16.52 42.76
C TYR A 655 19.16 15.19 43.38
N ARG A 656 20.47 15.02 43.58
CA ARG A 656 21.05 13.82 44.22
C ARG A 656 20.98 13.96 45.74
N ASP A 657 20.38 13.00 46.45
CA ASP A 657 20.25 13.02 47.92
C ASP A 657 21.55 12.53 48.59
N THR A 658 22.51 13.45 48.70
CA THR A 658 23.83 13.21 49.31
C THR A 658 23.78 13.04 50.83
N TYR A 659 22.70 13.48 51.49
CA TYR A 659 22.48 13.28 52.92
C TYR A 659 22.16 11.81 53.23
N ALA A 660 21.33 11.17 52.40
CA ALA A 660 20.99 9.76 52.55
C ALA A 660 22.18 8.83 52.25
N GLU A 661 23.09 9.22 51.35
CA GLU A 661 24.32 8.47 51.06
C GLU A 661 25.33 8.49 52.22
N SER A 662 25.42 9.62 52.95
CA SER A 662 26.34 9.77 54.09
C SER A 662 25.85 9.11 55.38
N HIS A 663 24.56 8.76 55.47
CA HIS A 663 23.94 8.17 56.67
C HIS A 663 23.36 6.75 56.43
N GLY A 664 23.79 6.07 55.36
CA GLY A 664 23.47 4.65 55.11
C GLY A 664 22.05 4.36 54.60
N GLY A 665 21.33 5.38 54.11
CA GLY A 665 19.92 5.28 53.71
C GLY A 665 19.64 5.32 52.20
N ALA A 666 20.66 5.24 51.34
CA ALA A 666 20.53 5.39 49.88
C ALA A 666 21.13 4.23 49.06
N ASN A 667 21.32 3.06 49.67
CA ASN A 667 21.97 1.89 49.06
C ASN A 667 20.99 0.81 48.56
N SER A 668 19.69 1.09 48.56
CA SER A 668 18.67 0.25 47.94
C SER A 668 17.48 1.08 47.48
N GLU A 669 16.69 0.55 46.55
CA GLU A 669 15.46 1.19 46.06
C GLU A 669 14.46 1.41 47.20
N GLU A 670 14.35 0.43 48.10
CA GLU A 670 13.47 0.48 49.26
C GLU A 670 13.88 1.59 50.24
N SER A 671 15.18 1.79 50.44
CA SER A 671 15.70 2.88 51.26
C SER A 671 15.46 4.25 50.62
N CYS A 672 15.62 4.36 49.29
CA CYS A 672 15.40 5.60 48.54
C CYS A 672 13.91 6.00 48.51
N LEU A 673 13.01 5.02 48.39
CA LEU A 673 11.56 5.22 48.50
C LEU A 673 11.14 5.61 49.92
N SER A 674 11.72 4.97 50.95
CA SER A 674 11.48 5.33 52.35
C SER A 674 11.87 6.78 52.64
N ARG A 675 12.97 7.27 52.03
CA ARG A 675 13.42 8.66 52.10
C ARG A 675 12.46 9.65 51.41
N ALA A 676 11.94 9.32 50.24
CA ALA A 676 10.91 10.13 49.57
C ALA A 676 9.62 10.20 50.38
N HIS A 677 9.21 9.07 50.96
CA HIS A 677 8.04 9.02 51.83
C HIS A 677 8.25 9.89 53.08
N GLY A 678 9.39 9.76 53.78
CA GLY A 678 9.71 10.60 54.94
C GLY A 678 9.75 12.09 54.61
N THR A 679 10.24 12.46 53.42
CA THR A 679 10.28 13.85 52.95
C THR A 679 8.88 14.38 52.60
N TRP A 680 8.04 13.55 51.98
CA TRP A 680 6.64 13.88 51.72
C TRP A 680 5.85 14.06 53.01
N THR A 681 6.05 13.18 54.00
CA THR A 681 5.46 13.30 55.33
C THR A 681 5.94 14.54 56.06
N TYR A 682 7.24 14.83 56.02
CA TYR A 682 7.81 16.07 56.54
C TYR A 682 7.14 17.29 55.92
N CYS A 683 6.87 17.28 54.61
CA CYS A 683 6.21 18.37 53.91
C CYS A 683 4.68 18.45 54.11
N GLY A 684 4.09 17.58 54.94
CA GLY A 684 2.66 17.62 55.28
C GLY A 684 1.77 16.61 54.58
N SER A 685 2.34 15.65 53.84
CA SER A 685 1.62 14.55 53.19
C SER A 685 0.52 14.98 52.20
N PHE A 686 0.68 16.13 51.54
CA PHE A 686 -0.32 16.63 50.61
C PHE A 686 -0.30 15.85 49.29
N ALA A 687 -1.46 15.42 48.82
CA ALA A 687 -1.59 14.63 47.59
C ALA A 687 -1.17 15.40 46.31
N ASN A 688 -1.28 16.73 46.32
CA ASN A 688 -0.92 17.62 45.20
C ASN A 688 0.53 18.14 45.25
N HIS A 689 1.31 17.73 46.25
CA HIS A 689 2.72 18.07 46.41
C HIS A 689 3.57 16.80 46.58
N PRO A 690 3.60 15.90 45.57
CA PRO A 690 4.29 14.63 45.68
C PRO A 690 5.82 14.83 45.73
N VAL A 691 6.49 13.90 46.42
CA VAL A 691 7.94 13.76 46.38
C VAL A 691 8.27 12.48 45.62
N THR A 692 9.07 12.63 44.56
CA THR A 692 9.49 11.52 43.69
C THR A 692 10.92 11.15 44.05
N SER A 693 11.20 9.85 44.21
CA SER A 693 12.57 9.32 44.29
C SER A 693 12.88 8.47 43.06
N ILE A 694 14.16 8.42 42.71
CA ILE A 694 14.74 7.62 41.63
C ILE A 694 16.02 6.98 42.20
N TYR A 695 16.05 5.65 42.31
CA TYR A 695 17.24 4.92 42.77
C TYR A 695 18.01 4.33 41.59
N ARG A 696 19.33 4.49 41.58
CA ARG A 696 20.26 3.88 40.61
C ARG A 696 21.27 2.99 41.35
N PRO A 697 21.22 1.66 41.18
CA PRO A 697 22.08 0.74 41.93
C PRO A 697 23.55 0.83 41.53
N THR A 698 24.44 0.90 42.51
CA THR A 698 25.89 0.72 42.32
C THR A 698 26.20 -0.75 42.07
N GLY A 699 26.85 -1.05 40.95
CA GLY A 699 27.61 -2.30 40.76
C GLY A 699 26.80 -3.59 40.80
N ALA A 700 26.59 -4.17 39.60
CA ALA A 700 26.25 -5.57 39.36
C ALA A 700 25.02 -6.14 40.10
N LEU A 701 23.84 -5.99 39.49
CA LEU A 701 22.81 -7.04 39.39
C LEU A 701 21.73 -6.63 38.38
N ARG A 702 21.27 -7.59 37.58
CA ARG A 702 20.35 -7.43 36.43
C ARG A 702 19.14 -6.56 36.80
N THR A 703 18.88 -5.50 36.05
CA THR A 703 17.76 -4.56 36.28
C THR A 703 16.42 -5.11 35.78
N SER A 704 15.40 -5.07 36.64
CA SER A 704 13.96 -5.17 36.32
C SER A 704 13.43 -3.88 35.71
N GLY A 705 13.99 -3.46 34.58
CA GLY A 705 13.60 -2.23 33.88
C GLY A 705 13.72 -2.29 32.36
N ALA A 706 14.29 -3.38 31.84
CA ALA A 706 14.24 -3.70 30.42
C ALA A 706 13.02 -4.60 30.17
N GLY A 707 12.41 -4.42 28.99
CA GLY A 707 11.28 -5.18 28.51
C GLY A 707 9.95 -4.46 28.49
N CYS A 708 8.84 -5.21 28.42
CA CYS A 708 7.54 -4.64 28.08
C CYS A 708 6.70 -4.19 29.27
N TRP A 709 6.22 -2.95 29.22
CA TRP A 709 5.34 -2.37 30.24
C TRP A 709 4.02 -1.93 29.63
N ILE A 710 2.91 -2.26 30.27
CA ILE A 710 1.55 -2.00 29.80
C ILE A 710 0.86 -1.00 30.72
N HIS A 711 0.26 0.02 30.15
CA HIS A 711 -0.54 1.02 30.84
C HIS A 711 -1.99 0.95 30.41
N ALA A 712 -2.91 0.73 31.35
CA ALA A 712 -4.35 0.67 31.12
C ALA A 712 -5.07 1.51 32.19
N GLN A 713 -5.79 2.55 31.76
CA GLN A 713 -6.44 3.49 32.69
C GLN A 713 -7.67 2.89 33.40
N GLN A 714 -8.44 2.04 32.71
CA GLN A 714 -9.61 1.36 33.28
C GLN A 714 -9.72 -0.06 32.72
N CYS A 715 -9.49 -1.05 33.59
CA CYS A 715 -9.63 -2.47 33.24
C CYS A 715 -9.96 -3.28 34.49
N ASP A 716 -11.14 -3.92 34.52
CA ASP A 716 -11.61 -4.66 35.70
C ASP A 716 -10.80 -5.94 35.97
N MET A 717 -10.03 -6.39 34.97
CA MET A 717 -9.12 -7.54 35.04
C MET A 717 -7.74 -7.18 35.60
N ILE A 718 -7.40 -5.89 35.71
CA ILE A 718 -6.09 -5.43 36.21
C ILE A 718 -6.30 -4.84 37.62
N PRO A 719 -5.67 -5.41 38.67
CA PRO A 719 -5.88 -4.94 40.04
C PRO A 719 -5.49 -3.47 40.24
N LYS A 720 -6.45 -2.65 40.67
CA LYS A 720 -6.20 -1.27 41.13
C LYS A 720 -5.27 -1.30 42.35
N PRO A 721 -4.28 -0.38 42.47
CA PRO A 721 -4.39 1.02 42.03
C PRO A 721 -3.42 1.43 40.89
N ARG A 722 -2.80 0.49 40.18
CA ARG A 722 -1.70 0.78 39.26
C ARG A 722 -2.20 0.85 37.82
N SER A 723 -2.06 2.03 37.21
CA SER A 723 -2.34 2.21 35.79
C SER A 723 -1.23 1.69 34.88
N MET A 724 -0.06 1.25 35.38
CA MET A 724 1.05 0.66 34.61
C MET A 724 1.59 -0.62 35.27
N PHE A 725 1.91 -1.67 34.50
CA PHE A 725 2.50 -2.92 34.99
C PHE A 725 3.50 -3.54 33.99
N TYR A 726 4.45 -4.34 34.47
CA TYR A 726 5.36 -5.12 33.63
C TYR A 726 4.66 -6.38 33.12
N ASP A 727 4.71 -6.64 31.81
CA ASP A 727 4.12 -7.83 31.21
C ASP A 727 5.01 -9.06 31.43
N ALA A 728 5.07 -9.51 32.68
CA ALA A 728 5.86 -10.68 33.07
C ALA A 728 5.42 -11.97 32.36
N TRP A 729 4.13 -12.06 32.01
CA TRP A 729 3.62 -13.21 31.27
C TRP A 729 4.11 -13.17 29.82
N GLY A 730 4.00 -12.04 29.14
CA GLY A 730 4.53 -11.89 27.79
C GLY A 730 6.05 -11.98 27.72
N ALA A 731 6.78 -11.56 28.77
CA ALA A 731 8.22 -11.77 28.84
C ALA A 731 8.56 -13.26 28.89
N ALA A 732 7.88 -14.01 29.77
CA ALA A 732 8.14 -15.45 29.94
C ALA A 732 7.65 -16.34 28.78
N ASN A 733 6.66 -15.89 27.99
CA ASN A 733 5.99 -16.73 26.99
C ASN A 733 6.11 -16.22 25.55
N LEU A 734 6.39 -14.93 25.36
CA LEU A 734 6.31 -14.25 24.06
C LEU A 734 7.55 -13.39 23.76
N HIS A 735 8.56 -13.35 24.64
CA HIS A 735 9.76 -12.50 24.49
C HIS A 735 9.42 -11.01 24.34
N THR A 736 8.37 -10.53 25.01
CA THR A 736 8.00 -9.09 24.97
C THR A 736 9.10 -8.21 25.56
N ASP A 737 10.05 -8.78 26.28
CA ASP A 737 11.20 -8.09 26.84
C ASP A 737 12.36 -7.85 25.88
N ASP A 738 12.43 -8.62 24.80
CA ASP A 738 13.54 -8.58 23.83
C ASP A 738 13.11 -8.08 22.44
N VAL A 739 11.80 -8.06 22.13
CA VAL A 739 11.26 -7.70 20.81
C VAL A 739 10.23 -6.59 20.91
N GLU A 740 10.57 -5.40 20.38
CA GLU A 740 9.76 -4.18 20.45
C GLU A 740 8.35 -4.37 19.91
N ASP A 741 8.24 -4.94 18.71
CA ASP A 741 6.96 -5.16 18.05
C ASP A 741 6.05 -6.11 18.86
N VAL A 742 6.64 -7.11 19.53
CA VAL A 742 5.88 -8.06 20.35
C VAL A 742 5.37 -7.39 21.61
N CYS A 743 6.15 -6.47 22.19
CA CYS A 743 5.67 -5.62 23.28
C CYS A 743 4.55 -4.67 22.84
N LEU A 744 4.70 -3.98 21.70
CA LEU A 744 3.69 -3.05 21.21
C LEU A 744 2.38 -3.76 20.87
N HIS A 745 2.46 -5.00 20.35
CA HIS A 745 1.29 -5.86 20.14
C HIS A 745 0.54 -6.23 21.44
N GLN A 746 1.20 -6.21 22.60
CA GLN A 746 0.52 -6.49 23.88
C GLN A 746 -0.48 -5.41 24.26
N ALA A 747 -0.28 -4.15 23.84
CA ALA A 747 -1.28 -3.10 24.05
C ALA A 747 -2.64 -3.50 23.46
N VAL A 748 -2.63 -4.13 22.27
CA VAL A 748 -3.85 -4.59 21.58
C VAL A 748 -4.47 -5.77 22.31
N TYR A 749 -3.67 -6.72 22.79
CA TYR A 749 -4.14 -7.86 23.57
C TYR A 749 -4.87 -7.40 24.85
N TYR A 750 -4.24 -6.53 25.62
CA TYR A 750 -4.81 -6.00 26.85
C TYR A 750 -6.00 -5.07 26.58
N TRP A 751 -5.97 -4.25 25.53
CA TRP A 751 -7.12 -3.43 25.13
C TRP A 751 -8.36 -4.29 24.81
N LYS A 752 -8.18 -5.38 24.06
CA LYS A 752 -9.26 -6.36 23.79
C LYS A 752 -9.78 -7.01 25.08
N LYS A 753 -8.89 -7.40 25.99
CA LYS A 753 -9.23 -7.98 27.30
C LYS A 753 -9.97 -6.99 28.22
N CYS A 754 -9.71 -5.70 28.07
CA CYS A 754 -10.35 -4.62 28.83
C CYS A 754 -11.65 -4.09 28.17
N GLY A 755 -12.18 -4.80 27.17
CA GLY A 755 -13.48 -4.51 26.57
C GLY A 755 -13.45 -3.58 25.35
N SER A 756 -12.28 -3.33 24.76
CA SER A 756 -12.12 -2.65 23.47
C SER A 756 -12.75 -1.25 23.38
N LYS A 757 -12.78 -0.51 24.48
CA LYS A 757 -13.36 0.84 24.52
C LYS A 757 -12.35 1.87 24.01
N THR A 758 -12.74 2.66 23.03
CA THR A 758 -11.92 3.74 22.45
C THR A 758 -11.58 4.85 23.45
N ALA A 759 -12.46 5.12 24.42
CA ALA A 759 -12.23 6.10 25.48
C ALA A 759 -11.16 5.68 26.51
N TYR A 760 -10.72 4.41 26.51
CA TYR A 760 -9.78 3.86 27.49
C TYR A 760 -8.65 3.11 26.77
N PRO A 761 -7.71 3.83 26.12
CA PRO A 761 -6.63 3.22 25.39
C PRO A 761 -5.70 2.46 26.34
N VAL A 762 -5.14 1.35 25.84
CA VAL A 762 -4.04 0.65 26.48
C VAL A 762 -2.77 0.97 25.70
N THR A 763 -1.71 1.31 26.42
CA THR A 763 -0.43 1.72 25.85
C THR A 763 0.66 0.75 26.30
N ALA A 764 1.47 0.27 25.37
CA ALA A 764 2.65 -0.53 25.67
C ALA A 764 3.91 0.34 25.54
N TYR A 765 4.88 0.09 26.42
CA TYR A 765 6.18 0.74 26.44
C TYR A 765 7.23 -0.36 26.39
N PHE A 766 7.93 -0.44 25.27
CA PHE A 766 9.08 -1.33 25.13
C PHE A 766 10.35 -0.61 25.57
N ARG A 767 11.21 -1.31 26.31
CA ARG A 767 12.53 -0.83 26.69
C ARG A 767 13.59 -1.83 26.21
N PRO A 768 14.31 -1.55 25.10
CA PRO A 768 15.28 -2.47 24.54
C PRO A 768 16.42 -2.76 25.53
N THR A 769 16.85 -4.02 25.56
CA THR A 769 17.94 -4.52 26.41
C THR A 769 19.34 -4.12 25.94
N THR A 770 19.50 -3.40 24.81
CA THR A 770 20.76 -3.35 24.06
C THR A 770 21.27 -1.93 23.78
N ALA A 771 21.96 -1.33 24.75
CA ALA A 771 23.07 -0.41 24.47
C ALA A 771 24.39 -1.17 24.65
N SER A 772 24.85 -1.78 23.55
CA SER A 772 26.20 -2.28 23.25
C SER A 772 26.70 -3.59 23.91
N ARG A 773 27.37 -4.41 23.09
CA ARG A 773 28.36 -5.42 23.46
C ARG A 773 29.62 -5.19 22.63
N THR A 774 30.80 -5.41 23.21
CA THR A 774 31.96 -5.98 22.47
C THR A 774 32.90 -6.76 23.39
N TYR A 775 33.43 -7.85 22.83
CA TYR A 775 34.45 -8.81 23.31
C TYR A 775 35.89 -8.25 23.09
N PRO A 776 37.00 -8.82 23.64
CA PRO A 776 37.49 -10.16 23.28
C PRO A 776 37.85 -11.09 24.46
N ALA A 777 38.02 -12.37 24.14
CA ALA A 777 38.36 -13.45 25.08
C ALA A 777 39.85 -13.45 25.44
N THR A 778 40.16 -13.59 26.73
CA THR A 778 41.36 -14.15 27.40
C THR A 778 41.20 -13.79 28.90
N ALA A 779 41.27 -14.66 29.90
CA ALA A 779 41.55 -16.10 30.01
C ALA A 779 40.53 -16.75 30.96
#